data_AF-A0A6L5XPH7-F1
#
_entry.id   AF-A0A6L5XPH7-F1
#
_cell.length_a   1.000
_cell.length_b   1.000
_cell.length_c   1.000
_cell.angle_alpha   90.00
_cell.angle_beta   90.00
_cell.angle_gamma   90.00
#
_symmetry.space_group_name_H-M   'P 1'
#
loop_
_entity.id
_entity.type
_entity.pdbx_description
1 polymer ?
#
loop_
_entity_poly.entity_id
_entity_poly.type
_entity_poly.pdbx_seq_one_letter_code
_entity_poly.pdbx_strand_id
1 'polypeptide(L)'
;MPQEVLALRSAEDCHRLGALLDARPVIALWATVNVRSSVDVMLFFRNMLREKGYQTILLLRHAGVERFRKLCPQEYFGLVRQLDNAALLRHCPFINLLFTDDLCCGDKPAGFAGKVCLFPHNLSTAVPSGERYWADYAVAPTPEAAAFPFWRYPNSVKIMKNHTYTVIPAGYPKFDLLADARARFGPGPHRRISFYPFWLPVESDKAEERVLLWREAIKSTLRAFPDWNFVLRPFPTNRENPLLLSIREEFAAEPGFIWDVGDENITYIASADFMITDYSSVWKNFVYTALRPAIRLCPAEKGGDNGVTHEGLAYLAHSGAMVVDAVRHALRHTVVWEETIRRQRDADICHFGASCAYLCGHINDMLKDNPVPDWIVLNKGDTPYDRPVDWLRLLAEPFGEWKANDPPWLMPWSRDLIGADGRVALLFVRSCLLSWGRYYRFPAKENLRVQIEMALSAASPEWMCGLLLHMRDRHSDCAALFVWLAEVLSRYRPGSPELVRSLDKALTLPLDIVLAGMAARLLRTAAKRSQAACVFLDDALARSEEVLPERFYVLAFCLRLENGRVREASALLDLWGKLCSCCEKGVAYFLCRGILEAAVQGNMPAFFISEGPLAIHVDDVPVSFQNTRQAHVCLKSALGLLRHRVREDPALNVECALLHGMSGQWASALLTVRKIADLDRSGRRKILALAEIMRANGENERSREVLRCLRGLHAKD
;
A
#
# COMPACT_ATOMS: atom_id res chain seq x y z
N MET A 1 17.40 -31.56 28.96
CA MET A 1 16.90 -31.69 27.58
C MET A 1 16.28 -30.36 27.18
N PRO A 2 16.58 -29.78 26.01
CA PRO A 2 15.88 -28.59 25.55
C PRO A 2 14.41 -28.99 25.34
N GLN A 3 13.52 -28.46 26.16
CA GLN A 3 12.09 -28.73 26.02
C GLN A 3 11.60 -28.07 24.74
N GLU A 4 10.86 -28.81 23.93
CA GLU A 4 10.33 -28.30 22.68
C GLU A 4 9.19 -27.29 22.94
N VAL A 5 9.18 -26.16 22.23
CA VAL A 5 8.01 -25.26 22.21
C VAL A 5 6.86 -26.03 21.55
N LEU A 6 5.88 -26.41 22.35
CA LEU A 6 4.73 -27.16 21.87
C LEU A 6 3.79 -26.28 21.05
N ALA A 7 3.25 -26.85 19.97
CA ALA A 7 2.22 -26.21 19.16
C ALA A 7 0.83 -26.51 19.72
N LEU A 8 -0.05 -25.50 19.73
CA LEU A 8 -1.48 -25.68 19.95
C LEU A 8 -2.09 -26.11 18.61
N ARG A 9 -2.48 -27.38 18.49
CA ARG A 9 -3.09 -27.96 17.29
C ARG A 9 -4.54 -28.38 17.51
N SER A 10 -4.93 -28.58 18.76
CA SER A 10 -6.22 -29.14 19.16
C SER A 10 -6.79 -28.47 20.41
N ALA A 11 -8.06 -28.75 20.72
CA ALA A 11 -8.69 -28.33 21.98
C ALA A 11 -7.99 -28.93 23.20
N GLU A 12 -7.51 -30.18 23.10
CA GLU A 12 -6.78 -30.86 24.16
C GLU A 12 -5.46 -30.14 24.50
N ASP A 13 -4.75 -29.64 23.49
CA ASP A 13 -3.53 -28.83 23.71
C ASP A 13 -3.84 -27.56 24.50
N CYS A 14 -4.95 -26.89 24.17
CA CYS A 14 -5.40 -25.69 24.89
C CYS A 14 -5.80 -26.02 26.34
N HIS A 15 -6.52 -27.11 26.58
CA HIS A 15 -6.87 -27.55 27.93
C HIS A 15 -5.65 -27.92 28.76
N ARG A 16 -4.65 -28.60 28.16
CA ARG A 16 -3.38 -28.91 28.82
C ARG A 16 -2.61 -27.66 29.19
N LEU A 17 -2.60 -26.64 28.33
CA LEU A 17 -2.05 -25.33 28.69
C LEU A 17 -2.79 -24.72 29.87
N GLY A 18 -4.13 -24.73 29.86
CA GLY A 18 -4.95 -24.23 30.96
C GLY A 18 -4.69 -24.92 32.29
N ALA A 19 -4.46 -26.23 32.28
CA ALA A 19 -4.16 -27.02 33.49
C ALA A 19 -2.81 -26.68 34.14
N LEU A 20 -1.91 -25.99 33.44
CA LEU A 20 -0.63 -25.50 33.99
C LEU A 20 -0.77 -24.16 34.73
N LEU A 21 -1.91 -23.49 34.59
CA LEU A 21 -2.14 -22.13 35.08
C LEU A 21 -2.85 -22.17 36.43
N ASP A 22 -2.53 -21.22 37.32
CA ASP A 22 -3.24 -21.04 38.59
C ASP A 22 -4.43 -20.08 38.46
N ALA A 23 -5.08 -19.75 39.57
CA ALA A 23 -6.29 -18.91 39.59
C ALA A 23 -6.07 -17.41 39.30
N ARG A 24 -4.82 -16.94 39.21
CA ARG A 24 -4.51 -15.54 38.88
C ARG A 24 -4.95 -15.18 37.46
N PRO A 25 -5.23 -13.89 37.17
CA PRO A 25 -5.52 -13.44 35.82
C PRO A 25 -4.39 -13.78 34.85
N VAL A 26 -4.75 -14.37 33.72
CA VAL A 26 -3.83 -14.77 32.66
C VAL A 26 -3.82 -13.70 31.57
N ILE A 27 -2.64 -13.11 31.35
CA ILE A 27 -2.37 -12.16 30.28
C ILE A 27 -1.62 -12.89 29.16
N ALA A 28 -2.23 -12.96 27.99
CA ALA A 28 -1.61 -13.55 26.81
C ALA A 28 -0.97 -12.47 25.94
N LEU A 29 0.25 -12.70 25.44
CA LEU A 29 0.89 -11.85 24.44
C LEU A 29 1.05 -12.64 23.15
N TRP A 30 0.50 -12.14 22.05
CA TRP A 30 0.45 -12.83 20.76
C TRP A 30 1.19 -12.12 19.65
N ALA A 31 2.29 -12.71 19.17
CA ALA A 31 3.19 -12.11 18.17
C ALA A 31 3.07 -12.73 16.76
N THR A 32 3.15 -11.88 15.72
CA THR A 32 3.01 -12.22 14.28
C THR A 32 4.26 -12.74 13.56
N VAL A 33 4.05 -13.02 12.26
CA VAL A 33 5.02 -13.31 11.20
C VAL A 33 6.04 -12.18 10.95
N ASN A 34 5.77 -10.92 11.33
CA ASN A 34 6.74 -9.83 11.22
C ASN A 34 7.50 -9.67 12.55
N VAL A 35 8.25 -10.73 12.86
CA VAL A 35 8.81 -11.09 14.17
C VAL A 35 9.67 -10.01 14.84
N ARG A 36 10.24 -9.09 14.05
CA ARG A 36 11.41 -8.30 14.44
C ARG A 36 11.13 -7.13 15.37
N SER A 37 9.92 -6.57 15.37
CA SER A 37 9.55 -5.49 16.31
C SER A 37 8.54 -5.92 17.37
N SER A 38 7.81 -7.01 17.16
CA SER A 38 6.73 -7.44 18.07
C SER A 38 7.22 -8.34 19.19
N VAL A 39 8.10 -9.32 18.93
CA VAL A 39 8.55 -10.29 19.95
C VAL A 39 9.37 -9.61 21.05
N ASP A 40 10.33 -8.74 20.69
CA ASP A 40 11.20 -8.06 21.66
C ASP A 40 10.37 -7.16 22.61
N VAL A 41 9.39 -6.42 22.06
CA VAL A 41 8.45 -5.60 22.84
C VAL A 41 7.59 -6.46 23.76
N MET A 42 7.06 -7.58 23.27
CA MET A 42 6.25 -8.48 24.08
C MET A 42 7.07 -9.14 25.19
N LEU A 43 8.35 -9.47 24.97
CA LEU A 43 9.22 -10.00 26.01
C LEU A 43 9.51 -8.98 27.09
N PHE A 44 9.78 -7.73 26.70
CA PHE A 44 9.94 -6.63 27.65
C PHE A 44 8.68 -6.43 28.49
N PHE A 45 7.52 -6.35 27.85
CA PHE A 45 6.24 -6.18 28.53
C PHE A 45 5.88 -7.37 29.43
N ARG A 46 6.17 -8.60 28.99
CA ARG A 46 5.98 -9.83 29.79
C ARG A 46 6.72 -9.76 31.12
N ASN A 47 7.97 -9.32 31.11
CA ASN A 47 8.78 -9.25 32.31
C ASN A 47 8.17 -8.28 33.33
N MET A 48 7.72 -7.10 32.86
CA MET A 48 7.02 -6.13 33.71
C MET A 48 5.69 -6.67 34.26
N LEU A 49 4.92 -7.40 33.44
CA LEU A 49 3.67 -8.04 33.90
C LEU A 49 3.93 -9.09 34.99
N ARG A 50 4.99 -9.89 34.85
CA ARG A 50 5.38 -10.90 35.84
C ARG A 50 5.82 -10.25 37.16
N GLU A 51 6.56 -9.14 37.10
CA GLU A 51 6.93 -8.35 38.28
C GLU A 51 5.71 -7.80 39.03
N LYS A 52 4.63 -7.49 38.31
CA LYS A 52 3.33 -7.09 38.89
C LYS A 52 2.46 -8.27 39.36
N GLY A 53 2.98 -9.50 39.27
CA GLY A 53 2.33 -10.70 39.79
C GLY A 53 1.33 -11.38 38.84
N TYR A 54 1.18 -10.90 37.60
CA TYR A 54 0.31 -11.52 36.60
C TYR A 54 0.90 -12.82 36.07
N GLN A 55 0.02 -13.79 35.76
CA GLN A 55 0.42 -14.95 34.97
C GLN A 55 0.47 -14.56 33.49
N THR A 56 1.59 -14.84 32.83
CA THR A 56 1.79 -14.48 31.42
C THR A 56 2.02 -15.70 30.55
N ILE A 57 1.30 -15.80 29.44
CA ILE A 57 1.57 -16.79 28.39
C ILE A 57 2.01 -16.10 27.10
N LEU A 58 2.93 -16.72 26.36
CA LEU A 58 3.34 -16.26 25.02
C LEU A 58 2.73 -17.19 23.98
N LEU A 59 1.94 -16.61 23.09
CA LEU A 59 1.40 -17.28 21.92
C LEU A 59 2.18 -16.73 20.72
N LEU A 60 2.90 -17.59 20.00
CA LEU A 60 3.79 -17.14 18.93
C LEU A 60 3.44 -17.85 17.63
N ARG A 61 3.45 -17.12 16.51
CA ARG A 61 3.49 -17.77 15.18
C ARG A 61 4.80 -18.52 15.00
N HIS A 62 4.86 -19.46 14.06
CA HIS A 62 6.07 -20.24 13.77
C HIS A 62 7.36 -19.41 13.72
N ALA A 63 7.38 -18.31 12.96
CA ALA A 63 8.53 -17.43 12.85
C ALA A 63 8.89 -16.73 14.20
N GLY A 64 7.88 -16.42 15.02
CA GLY A 64 8.07 -15.84 16.35
C GLY A 64 8.75 -16.79 17.34
N VAL A 65 8.47 -18.09 17.22
CA VAL A 65 9.11 -19.14 18.04
C VAL A 65 10.62 -19.18 17.79
N GLU A 66 11.05 -19.06 16.53
CA GLU A 66 12.49 -19.04 16.19
C GLU A 66 13.21 -17.86 16.83
N ARG A 67 12.63 -16.66 16.75
CA ARG A 67 13.18 -15.47 17.41
C ARG A 67 13.21 -15.62 18.92
N PHE A 68 12.14 -16.13 19.53
CA PHE A 68 12.10 -16.39 20.96
C PHE A 68 13.26 -17.29 21.41
N ARG A 69 13.50 -18.39 20.69
CA ARG A 69 14.62 -19.31 20.98
C ARG A 69 15.98 -18.62 20.91
N LYS A 70 16.17 -17.68 19.96
CA LYS A 70 17.42 -16.90 19.86
C LYS A 70 17.60 -15.95 21.05
N LEU A 71 16.53 -15.31 21.51
CA LEU A 71 16.59 -14.31 22.59
C LEU A 71 16.62 -14.91 23.99
N CYS A 72 15.93 -16.02 24.19
CA CYS A 72 15.74 -16.65 25.49
C CYS A 72 16.15 -18.15 25.44
N PRO A 73 17.42 -18.47 25.08
CA PRO A 73 17.84 -19.86 24.85
C PRO A 73 17.79 -20.75 26.10
N GLN A 74 17.72 -20.16 27.29
CA GLN A 74 17.72 -20.85 28.59
C GLN A 74 16.35 -20.84 29.29
N GLU A 75 15.31 -20.25 28.70
CA GLU A 75 14.01 -20.10 29.38
C GLU A 75 13.15 -21.37 29.28
N TYR A 76 12.39 -21.65 30.35
CA TYR A 76 11.41 -22.73 30.38
C TYR A 76 10.24 -22.45 29.42
N PHE A 77 10.02 -23.36 28.47
CA PHE A 77 9.05 -23.20 27.39
C PHE A 77 7.60 -23.56 27.76
N GLY A 78 7.33 -23.98 29.00
CA GLY A 78 6.00 -24.48 29.39
C GLY A 78 4.87 -23.47 29.27
N LEU A 79 5.15 -22.17 29.24
CA LEU A 79 4.15 -21.09 29.02
C LEU A 79 4.33 -20.37 27.67
N VAL A 80 5.13 -20.94 26.78
CA VAL A 80 5.32 -20.47 25.40
C VAL A 80 4.72 -21.51 24.46
N ARG A 81 3.85 -21.07 23.56
CA ARG A 81 3.17 -21.97 22.62
C ARG A 81 3.20 -21.43 21.20
N GLN A 82 3.37 -22.34 20.23
CA GLN A 82 3.15 -22.00 18.83
C GLN A 82 1.64 -22.01 18.55
N LEU A 83 1.08 -20.89 18.07
CA LEU A 83 -0.32 -20.74 17.71
C LEU A 83 -0.46 -20.16 16.30
N ASP A 84 -0.64 -21.04 15.32
CA ASP A 84 -0.84 -20.64 13.91
C ASP A 84 -2.32 -20.61 13.49
N ASN A 85 -3.24 -21.07 14.34
CA ASN A 85 -4.67 -21.00 14.06
C ASN A 85 -5.41 -20.25 15.19
N ALA A 86 -5.80 -19.01 14.91
CA ALA A 86 -6.53 -18.15 15.84
C ALA A 86 -7.86 -18.76 16.32
N ALA A 87 -8.48 -19.65 15.52
CA ALA A 87 -9.73 -20.31 15.90
C ALA A 87 -9.60 -21.18 17.17
N LEU A 88 -8.39 -21.60 17.55
CA LEU A 88 -8.14 -22.35 18.77
C LEU A 88 -8.26 -21.50 20.05
N LEU A 89 -8.26 -20.17 19.94
CA LEU A 89 -8.47 -19.27 21.09
C LEU A 89 -9.82 -19.52 21.78
N ARG A 90 -10.83 -20.03 21.06
CA ARG A 90 -12.12 -20.43 21.65
C ARG A 90 -12.01 -21.49 22.74
N HIS A 91 -10.94 -22.28 22.70
CA HIS A 91 -10.64 -23.33 23.68
C HIS A 91 -9.70 -22.86 24.78
N CYS A 92 -9.43 -21.54 24.85
CA CYS A 92 -8.58 -20.91 25.86
C CYS A 92 -9.39 -19.95 26.77
N PRO A 93 -10.46 -20.42 27.46
CA PRO A 93 -11.32 -19.55 28.26
C PRO A 93 -10.61 -18.94 29.49
N PHE A 94 -9.46 -19.50 29.86
CA PHE A 94 -8.62 -19.01 30.96
C PHE A 94 -7.88 -17.71 30.62
N ILE A 95 -7.81 -17.29 29.35
CA ILE A 95 -7.17 -16.02 28.97
C ILE A 95 -8.10 -14.85 29.30
N ASN A 96 -7.69 -13.96 30.19
CA ASN A 96 -8.50 -12.81 30.59
C ASN A 96 -8.29 -11.59 29.67
N LEU A 97 -7.04 -11.37 29.25
CA LEU A 97 -6.65 -10.26 28.38
C LEU A 97 -5.56 -10.71 27.41
N LEU A 98 -5.75 -10.40 26.13
CA LEU A 98 -4.85 -10.70 25.03
C LEU A 98 -4.27 -9.40 24.47
N PHE A 99 -2.95 -9.24 24.51
CA PHE A 99 -2.25 -8.21 23.76
C PHE A 99 -1.77 -8.78 22.43
N THR A 100 -2.03 -8.07 21.35
CA THR A 100 -1.62 -8.48 20.00
C THR A 100 -1.31 -7.27 19.14
N ASP A 101 -0.49 -7.45 18.12
CA ASP A 101 -0.39 -6.48 17.03
C ASP A 101 -1.60 -6.64 16.07
N ASP A 102 -1.85 -5.60 15.27
CA ASP A 102 -2.95 -5.53 14.32
C ASP A 102 -2.83 -6.60 13.21
N LEU A 103 -1.63 -6.94 12.76
CA LEU A 103 -1.38 -7.95 11.72
C LEU A 103 -1.79 -9.38 12.13
N CYS A 104 -2.02 -9.66 13.41
CA CYS A 104 -2.44 -10.98 13.92
C CYS A 104 -3.95 -11.18 13.89
N CYS A 105 -4.73 -10.10 13.87
CA CYS A 105 -6.18 -10.15 13.97
C CYS A 105 -6.82 -10.44 12.61
N GLY A 106 -7.06 -11.73 12.35
CA GLY A 106 -7.99 -12.19 11.31
C GLY A 106 -9.43 -12.23 11.80
N ASP A 107 -10.24 -13.17 11.32
CA ASP A 107 -11.64 -13.31 11.74
C ASP A 107 -11.80 -13.48 13.27
N LYS A 108 -12.88 -12.93 13.83
CA LYS A 108 -13.22 -13.03 15.26
C LYS A 108 -13.27 -14.52 15.66
N PRO A 109 -12.45 -14.99 16.61
CA PRO A 109 -12.50 -16.37 17.06
C PRO A 109 -13.82 -16.62 17.80
N ALA A 110 -14.69 -17.41 17.18
CA ALA A 110 -16.01 -17.74 17.72
C ALA A 110 -15.88 -18.41 19.10
N GLY A 111 -16.47 -17.79 20.14
CA GLY A 111 -16.45 -18.34 21.50
C GLY A 111 -15.25 -17.94 22.36
N PHE A 112 -14.32 -17.10 21.88
CA PHE A 112 -13.29 -16.54 22.76
C PHE A 112 -13.91 -15.59 23.80
N ALA A 113 -13.55 -15.76 25.07
CA ALA A 113 -14.17 -15.05 26.20
C ALA A 113 -13.31 -13.91 26.80
N GLY A 114 -12.03 -13.83 26.38
CA GLY A 114 -11.07 -12.84 26.85
C GLY A 114 -11.23 -11.47 26.19
N LYS A 115 -10.67 -10.46 26.84
CA LYS A 115 -10.56 -9.09 26.28
C LYS A 115 -9.34 -8.95 25.40
N VAL A 116 -9.32 -7.95 24.52
CA VAL A 116 -8.24 -7.76 23.54
C VAL A 116 -7.76 -6.33 23.48
N CYS A 117 -6.45 -6.16 23.55
CA CYS A 117 -5.76 -4.89 23.43
C CYS A 117 -4.78 -4.90 22.25
N LEU A 118 -4.91 -3.93 21.34
CA LEU A 118 -4.05 -3.80 20.17
C LEU A 118 -2.85 -2.90 20.44
N PHE A 119 -1.65 -3.38 20.11
CA PHE A 119 -0.44 -2.56 20.02
C PHE A 119 -0.29 -1.90 18.66
N PRO A 120 0.20 -0.64 18.59
CA PRO A 120 0.48 0.02 17.33
C PRO A 120 1.68 -0.65 16.64
N HIS A 121 1.53 -0.97 15.35
CA HIS A 121 2.62 -1.57 14.56
C HIS A 121 3.77 -0.58 14.31
N ASN A 122 3.43 0.68 14.04
CA ASN A 122 4.40 1.76 13.83
C ASN A 122 3.83 3.09 14.35
N LEU A 123 4.69 4.10 14.44
CA LEU A 123 4.34 5.41 14.96
C LEU A 123 3.37 6.22 14.09
N SER A 124 3.35 5.96 12.78
CA SER A 124 2.54 6.68 11.80
C SER A 124 1.12 6.12 11.65
N THR A 125 0.90 4.85 12.04
CA THR A 125 -0.41 4.22 12.02
C THR A 125 -1.09 4.47 13.36
N ALA A 126 -1.76 5.61 13.48
CA ALA A 126 -2.46 6.05 14.68
C ALA A 126 -3.60 5.10 15.11
N VAL A 127 -4.20 4.35 14.17
CA VAL A 127 -5.41 3.55 14.39
C VAL A 127 -5.42 2.32 13.46
N PRO A 128 -5.87 1.13 13.93
CA PRO A 128 -6.06 -0.04 13.07
C PRO A 128 -7.13 0.21 11.99
N SER A 129 -6.73 0.29 10.73
CA SER A 129 -7.64 0.52 9.58
C SER A 129 -7.97 -0.75 8.77
N GLY A 130 -7.53 -1.93 9.22
CA GLY A 130 -7.72 -3.20 8.51
C GLY A 130 -9.13 -3.80 8.67
N GLU A 131 -9.60 -4.50 7.64
CA GLU A 131 -11.00 -4.94 7.45
C GLU A 131 -11.59 -5.90 8.49
N ARG A 132 -10.84 -6.43 9.45
CA ARG A 132 -11.30 -7.56 10.29
C ARG A 132 -10.74 -7.58 11.72
N TYR A 133 -10.49 -6.42 12.30
CA TYR A 133 -9.93 -6.38 13.65
C TYR A 133 -11.02 -6.55 14.71
N TRP A 134 -10.67 -7.20 15.81
CA TRP A 134 -11.55 -7.36 16.96
C TRP A 134 -10.79 -6.97 18.22
N ALA A 135 -11.26 -5.92 18.90
CA ALA A 135 -10.58 -5.40 20.07
C ALA A 135 -11.52 -4.66 21.02
N ASP A 136 -11.22 -4.72 22.31
CA ASP A 136 -11.86 -3.90 23.34
C ASP A 136 -11.03 -2.62 23.60
N TYR A 137 -9.71 -2.74 23.44
CA TYR A 137 -8.75 -1.68 23.68
C TYR A 137 -7.79 -1.51 22.50
N ALA A 138 -7.33 -0.28 22.27
CA ALA A 138 -6.20 -0.01 21.38
C ALA A 138 -5.26 1.03 21.98
N VAL A 139 -3.97 0.78 21.82
CA VAL A 139 -2.91 1.66 22.28
C VAL A 139 -2.63 2.71 21.20
N ALA A 140 -2.80 3.98 21.57
CA ALA A 140 -2.50 5.12 20.72
C ALA A 140 -1.11 5.70 21.05
N PRO A 141 -0.23 5.91 20.05
CA PRO A 141 1.08 6.47 20.29
C PRO A 141 1.08 7.99 20.51
N THR A 142 0.11 8.71 19.94
CA THR A 142 0.06 10.18 19.92
C THR A 142 -1.25 10.72 20.53
N PRO A 143 -1.27 11.95 21.06
CA PRO A 143 -2.50 12.61 21.53
C PRO A 143 -3.52 12.86 20.41
N GLU A 144 -3.07 13.06 19.17
CA GLU A 144 -3.94 13.32 18.01
C GLU A 144 -4.79 12.10 17.65
N ALA A 145 -4.23 10.90 17.79
CA ALA A 145 -4.98 9.64 17.65
C ALA A 145 -6.12 9.55 18.66
N ALA A 146 -5.93 10.21 19.82
CA ALA A 146 -6.90 10.32 20.89
C ALA A 146 -8.03 11.33 20.57
N ALA A 147 -7.71 12.39 19.82
CA ALA A 147 -8.68 13.40 19.35
C ALA A 147 -9.46 13.00 18.09
N PHE A 148 -9.15 11.85 17.49
CA PHE A 148 -9.79 11.39 16.26
C PHE A 148 -11.29 11.09 16.49
N PRO A 149 -12.22 11.58 15.64
CA PRO A 149 -13.65 11.36 15.83
C PRO A 149 -14.05 9.95 15.38
N PHE A 150 -13.75 8.92 16.18
CA PHE A 150 -13.96 7.51 15.83
C PHE A 150 -15.43 7.14 15.50
N TRP A 151 -16.39 7.94 15.95
CA TRP A 151 -17.80 7.80 15.55
C TRP A 151 -18.05 8.10 14.06
N ARG A 152 -17.10 8.75 13.36
CA ARG A 152 -17.15 9.10 11.93
C ARG A 152 -16.58 8.05 10.98
N TYR A 153 -16.09 6.91 11.48
CA TYR A 153 -15.54 5.86 10.62
C TYR A 153 -16.33 4.55 10.82
N PRO A 154 -16.73 3.84 9.74
CA PRO A 154 -17.18 2.46 9.87
C PRO A 154 -16.14 1.67 10.65
N ASN A 155 -16.59 0.95 11.66
CA ASN A 155 -15.73 0.18 12.54
C ASN A 155 -15.08 -0.99 11.80
N SER A 156 -13.91 -0.74 11.22
CA SER A 156 -12.93 -1.77 10.82
C SER A 156 -12.53 -2.67 12.00
N VAL A 157 -12.63 -2.12 13.22
CA VAL A 157 -12.44 -2.83 14.50
C VAL A 157 -13.80 -3.14 15.14
N LYS A 158 -14.24 -4.41 15.07
CA LYS A 158 -15.38 -4.96 15.81
C LYS A 158 -15.05 -5.04 17.30
N ILE A 159 -16.00 -4.79 18.20
CA ILE A 159 -15.74 -4.96 19.63
C ILE A 159 -15.74 -6.46 19.96
N MET A 160 -14.75 -6.92 20.73
CA MET A 160 -14.65 -8.34 21.06
C MET A 160 -15.71 -8.74 22.08
N LYS A 161 -15.75 -8.03 23.22
CA LYS A 161 -16.61 -8.34 24.36
C LYS A 161 -17.37 -7.14 24.92
N ASN A 162 -16.76 -5.96 24.91
CA ASN A 162 -17.35 -4.77 25.53
C ASN A 162 -18.47 -4.13 24.68
N HIS A 163 -19.26 -3.24 25.29
CA HIS A 163 -20.16 -2.31 24.55
C HIS A 163 -19.45 -1.04 24.10
N THR A 164 -18.23 -0.83 24.57
CA THR A 164 -17.39 0.33 24.30
C THR A 164 -16.04 -0.13 23.76
N TYR A 165 -15.46 0.70 22.90
CA TYR A 165 -14.08 0.52 22.43
C TYR A 165 -13.25 1.65 23.02
N THR A 166 -12.15 1.29 23.67
CA THR A 166 -11.39 2.25 24.47
C THR A 166 -10.02 2.47 23.87
N VAL A 167 -9.71 3.72 23.57
CA VAL A 167 -8.38 4.13 23.10
C VAL A 167 -7.57 4.58 24.30
N ILE A 168 -6.42 3.94 24.48
CA ILE A 168 -5.50 4.16 25.59
C ILE A 168 -4.31 4.96 25.06
N PRO A 169 -4.12 6.22 25.46
CA PRO A 169 -3.00 7.05 25.01
C PRO A 169 -1.69 6.64 25.71
N ALA A 170 -1.24 5.39 25.57
CA ALA A 170 -0.08 4.88 26.31
C ALA A 170 1.27 5.12 25.62
N GLY A 171 1.30 5.66 24.39
CA GLY A 171 2.54 5.83 23.64
C GLY A 171 2.90 4.63 22.76
N TYR A 172 4.15 4.59 22.30
CA TYR A 172 4.65 3.51 21.44
C TYR A 172 5.59 2.59 22.24
N PRO A 173 5.19 1.35 22.57
CA PRO A 173 5.99 0.41 23.37
C PRO A 173 7.42 0.16 22.88
N LYS A 174 7.69 0.37 21.59
CA LYS A 174 9.06 0.27 21.05
C LYS A 174 9.98 1.37 21.58
N PHE A 175 9.45 2.52 22.00
CA PHE A 175 10.25 3.58 22.62
C PHE A 175 10.80 3.20 23.99
N ASP A 176 10.13 2.33 24.75
CA ASP A 176 10.67 1.79 26.00
C ASP A 176 11.99 1.04 25.74
N LEU A 177 12.00 0.17 24.72
CA LEU A 177 13.21 -0.54 24.29
C LEU A 177 14.30 0.39 23.76
N LEU A 178 13.92 1.37 22.94
CA LEU A 178 14.87 2.32 22.35
C LEU A 178 15.47 3.27 23.38
N ALA A 179 14.66 3.74 24.34
CA ALA A 179 15.11 4.59 25.43
C ALA A 179 16.03 3.84 26.39
N ASP A 180 15.69 2.61 26.77
CA ASP A 180 16.55 1.74 27.57
C ASP A 180 17.87 1.42 26.85
N ALA A 181 17.81 1.08 25.56
CA ALA A 181 19.02 0.86 24.77
C ALA A 181 19.89 2.12 24.69
N ARG A 182 19.31 3.30 24.44
CA ARG A 182 20.03 4.58 24.40
C ARG A 182 20.68 4.90 25.74
N ALA A 183 19.97 4.66 26.85
CA ALA A 183 20.51 4.86 28.19
C ALA A 183 21.73 3.97 28.45
N ARG A 184 21.72 2.71 27.98
CA ARG A 184 22.86 1.79 28.08
C ARG A 184 24.08 2.20 27.25
N PHE A 185 23.87 2.83 26.09
CA PHE A 185 24.96 3.38 25.27
C PHE A 185 25.54 4.68 25.85
N GLY A 186 24.78 5.40 26.67
CA GLY A 186 25.19 6.66 27.29
C GLY A 186 25.12 7.86 26.32
N PRO A 187 25.62 9.04 26.75
CA PRO A 187 25.65 10.23 25.91
C PRO A 187 26.66 10.07 24.75
N GLY A 188 26.29 10.54 23.56
CA GLY A 188 27.16 10.57 22.38
C GLY A 188 28.26 11.65 22.44
N PRO A 189 29.07 11.82 21.37
CA PRO A 189 28.92 11.17 20.07
C PRO A 189 29.44 9.73 20.06
N HIS A 190 28.65 8.81 19.51
CA HIS A 190 29.04 7.41 19.28
C HIS A 190 29.86 7.19 18.00
N ARG A 191 30.05 8.26 17.22
CA ARG A 191 30.71 8.30 15.90
C ARG A 191 30.10 7.28 14.95
N ARG A 192 28.78 7.31 14.82
CA ARG A 192 28.03 6.35 14.00
C ARG A 192 26.90 6.99 13.21
N ILE A 193 26.85 6.67 11.93
CA ILE A 193 25.80 7.04 11.00
C ILE A 193 25.09 5.76 10.56
N SER A 194 23.79 5.68 10.78
CA SER A 194 22.99 4.52 10.35
C SER A 194 22.12 4.89 9.16
N PHE A 195 22.13 4.06 8.12
CA PHE A 195 21.36 4.26 6.91
C PHE A 195 20.33 3.14 6.73
N TYR A 196 19.05 3.51 6.83
CA TYR A 196 17.91 2.59 6.81
C TYR A 196 16.99 2.92 5.61
N PRO A 197 17.37 2.54 4.38
CA PRO A 197 16.53 2.78 3.20
C PRO A 197 15.21 1.99 3.27
N PHE A 198 14.18 2.56 2.65
CA PHE A 198 12.90 1.91 2.39
C PHE A 198 13.05 0.83 1.33
N TRP A 199 12.05 -0.04 1.25
CA TRP A 199 11.99 -1.12 0.28
C TRP A 199 12.34 -0.63 -1.14
N LEU A 200 13.28 -1.35 -1.76
CA LEU A 200 13.78 -1.15 -3.09
C LEU A 200 13.13 -2.20 -4.01
N PRO A 201 12.29 -1.81 -4.97
CA PRO A 201 11.75 -2.76 -5.94
C PRO A 201 12.90 -3.38 -6.74
N VAL A 202 12.81 -4.69 -7.01
CA VAL A 202 13.91 -5.49 -7.60
C VAL A 202 14.21 -5.11 -9.05
N GLU A 203 13.30 -4.40 -9.73
CA GLU A 203 13.40 -4.10 -11.15
C GLU A 203 12.94 -2.66 -11.46
N SER A 204 13.67 -1.65 -10.97
CA SER A 204 13.55 -0.31 -11.54
C SER A 204 14.88 0.46 -11.71
N ASP A 205 15.10 1.16 -12.82
CA ASP A 205 16.08 2.22 -13.03
C ASP A 205 15.99 3.30 -11.94
N LYS A 206 14.81 3.56 -11.35
CA LYS A 206 14.73 4.38 -10.12
C LYS A 206 15.42 3.71 -8.93
N ALA A 207 15.46 2.38 -8.88
CA ALA A 207 16.28 1.65 -7.92
C ALA A 207 17.77 1.84 -8.22
N GLU A 208 18.19 1.83 -9.49
CA GLU A 208 19.57 2.13 -9.87
C GLU A 208 19.98 3.56 -9.52
N GLU A 209 19.15 4.56 -9.85
CA GLU A 209 19.37 5.97 -9.50
C GLU A 209 19.49 6.16 -7.98
N ARG A 210 18.57 5.55 -7.21
CA ARG A 210 18.64 5.55 -5.74
C ARG A 210 19.93 4.88 -5.26
N VAL A 211 20.32 3.74 -5.82
CA VAL A 211 21.54 3.02 -5.44
C VAL A 211 22.80 3.82 -5.76
N LEU A 212 22.85 4.51 -6.90
CA LEU A 212 23.95 5.41 -7.25
C LEU A 212 24.07 6.55 -6.23
N LEU A 213 22.95 7.18 -5.88
CA LEU A 213 22.90 8.21 -4.86
C LEU A 213 23.34 7.67 -3.48
N TRP A 214 22.95 6.44 -3.14
CA TRP A 214 23.37 5.78 -1.91
C TRP A 214 24.87 5.50 -1.88
N ARG A 215 25.45 5.01 -2.98
CA ARG A 215 26.91 4.84 -3.12
C ARG A 215 27.64 6.16 -2.95
N GLU A 216 27.14 7.22 -3.58
CA GLU A 216 27.72 8.56 -3.46
C GLU A 216 27.69 9.05 -2.00
N ALA A 217 26.57 8.84 -1.30
CA ALA A 217 26.43 9.20 0.11
C ALA A 217 27.36 8.39 1.02
N ILE A 218 27.44 7.06 0.84
CA ILE A 218 28.36 6.19 1.60
C ILE A 218 29.80 6.67 1.41
N LYS A 219 30.23 6.82 0.16
CA LYS A 219 31.59 7.25 -0.19
C LYS A 219 31.93 8.64 0.37
N SER A 220 31.03 9.60 0.21
CA SER A 220 31.23 10.97 0.69
C SER A 220 31.31 11.02 2.22
N THR A 221 30.48 10.23 2.90
CA THR A 221 30.43 10.17 4.36
C THR A 221 31.67 9.51 4.94
N LEU A 222 32.07 8.34 4.42
CA LEU A 222 33.30 7.64 4.87
C LEU A 222 34.54 8.51 4.67
N ARG A 223 34.62 9.26 3.55
CA ARG A 223 35.74 10.19 3.30
C ARG A 223 35.74 11.39 4.26
N ALA A 224 34.57 11.95 4.55
CA ALA A 224 34.46 13.14 5.39
C ALA A 224 34.59 12.83 6.89
N PHE A 225 34.26 11.61 7.30
CA PHE A 225 34.26 11.15 8.68
C PHE A 225 34.97 9.78 8.81
N PRO A 226 36.29 9.72 8.59
CA PRO A 226 37.03 8.45 8.53
C PRO A 226 37.05 7.66 9.86
N ASP A 227 36.89 8.35 10.99
CA ASP A 227 36.84 7.74 12.32
C ASP A 227 35.42 7.29 12.74
N TRP A 228 34.46 7.32 11.81
CA TRP A 228 33.06 7.02 12.07
C TRP A 228 32.64 5.72 11.38
N ASN A 229 31.68 5.04 11.98
CA ASN A 229 31.06 3.88 11.38
C ASN A 229 29.85 4.29 10.53
N PHE A 230 29.80 3.85 9.28
CA PHE A 230 28.65 3.91 8.39
C PHE A 230 27.94 2.56 8.34
N VAL A 231 26.75 2.46 8.91
CA VAL A 231 25.97 1.22 8.96
C VAL A 231 24.89 1.27 7.89
N LEU A 232 25.00 0.44 6.84
CA LEU A 232 23.92 0.23 5.88
C LEU A 232 23.07 -0.96 6.32
N ARG A 233 21.78 -0.72 6.56
CA ARG A 233 20.80 -1.76 6.89
C ARG A 233 19.69 -1.84 5.82
N PRO A 234 19.81 -2.73 4.83
CA PRO A 234 18.77 -2.94 3.84
C PRO A 234 17.43 -3.35 4.44
N PHE A 235 16.35 -3.02 3.74
CA PHE A 235 15.04 -3.60 4.02
C PHE A 235 15.11 -5.13 3.93
N PRO A 236 14.43 -5.91 4.81
CA PRO A 236 14.67 -7.35 4.95
C PRO A 236 14.52 -8.15 3.65
N THR A 237 13.51 -7.85 2.84
CA THR A 237 13.27 -8.52 1.55
C THR A 237 14.24 -8.10 0.45
N ASN A 238 15.08 -7.10 0.68
CA ASN A 238 16.09 -6.63 -0.28
C ASN A 238 17.52 -7.03 0.08
N ARG A 239 17.73 -7.85 1.11
CA ARG A 239 19.07 -8.28 1.52
C ARG A 239 19.81 -9.04 0.42
N GLU A 240 19.06 -9.76 -0.40
CA GLU A 240 19.57 -10.50 -1.56
C GLU A 240 19.40 -9.72 -2.88
N ASN A 241 19.02 -8.44 -2.84
CA ASN A 241 18.90 -7.62 -4.05
C ASN A 241 20.29 -7.41 -4.68
N PRO A 242 20.50 -7.77 -5.96
CA PRO A 242 21.81 -7.68 -6.61
C PRO A 242 22.43 -6.28 -6.56
N LEU A 243 21.62 -5.23 -6.70
CA LEU A 243 22.11 -3.85 -6.62
C LEU A 243 22.66 -3.53 -5.23
N LEU A 244 22.01 -4.02 -4.17
CA LEU A 244 22.48 -3.80 -2.81
C LEU A 244 23.66 -4.69 -2.43
N LEU A 245 23.70 -5.93 -2.94
CA LEU A 245 24.85 -6.82 -2.80
C LEU A 245 26.11 -6.21 -3.45
N SER A 246 25.96 -5.51 -4.58
CA SER A 246 27.09 -4.81 -5.19
C SER A 246 27.64 -3.66 -4.34
N ILE A 247 26.80 -2.96 -3.56
CA ILE A 247 27.27 -1.96 -2.57
C ILE A 247 28.06 -2.68 -1.48
N ARG A 248 27.55 -3.82 -0.97
CA ARG A 248 28.25 -4.60 0.05
C ARG A 248 29.65 -5.00 -0.42
N GLU A 249 29.78 -5.46 -1.66
CA GLU A 249 31.05 -5.86 -2.25
C GLU A 249 32.00 -4.68 -2.46
N GLU A 250 31.49 -3.56 -2.99
CA GLU A 250 32.26 -2.33 -3.25
C GLU A 250 32.89 -1.75 -1.98
N PHE A 251 32.15 -1.73 -0.86
CA PHE A 251 32.61 -1.13 0.39
C PHE A 251 33.08 -2.18 1.44
N ALA A 252 33.19 -3.46 1.07
CA ALA A 252 33.58 -4.53 2.01
C ALA A 252 34.94 -4.30 2.69
N ALA A 253 35.85 -3.62 2.00
CA ALA A 253 37.20 -3.33 2.48
C ALA A 253 37.32 -2.01 3.27
N GLU A 254 36.27 -1.18 3.31
CA GLU A 254 36.29 0.09 4.02
C GLU A 254 36.16 -0.14 5.54
N PRO A 255 37.15 0.22 6.38
CA PRO A 255 37.15 -0.12 7.81
C PRO A 255 35.94 0.41 8.60
N GLY A 256 35.35 1.53 8.15
CA GLY A 256 34.17 2.14 8.78
C GLY A 256 32.84 1.64 8.23
N PHE A 257 32.81 0.80 7.19
CA PHE A 257 31.56 0.35 6.59
C PHE A 257 31.04 -0.93 7.26
N ILE A 258 29.77 -0.92 7.65
CA ILE A 258 29.10 -2.06 8.29
C ILE A 258 27.85 -2.42 7.48
N TRP A 259 27.83 -3.66 6.98
CA TRP A 259 26.66 -4.26 6.36
C TRP A 259 25.82 -5.00 7.40
N ASP A 260 24.68 -4.39 7.78
CA ASP A 260 23.85 -4.92 8.85
C ASP A 260 22.66 -5.72 8.33
N VAL A 261 22.71 -7.04 8.54
CA VAL A 261 21.62 -7.99 8.29
C VAL A 261 21.09 -8.62 9.58
N GLY A 262 21.39 -8.02 10.73
CA GLY A 262 20.89 -8.48 12.03
C GLY A 262 19.36 -8.59 12.05
N ASP A 263 18.84 -9.45 12.93
CA ASP A 263 17.39 -9.62 13.10
C ASP A 263 16.76 -8.47 13.89
N GLU A 264 17.49 -7.89 14.84
CA GLU A 264 17.07 -6.74 15.65
C GLU A 264 17.46 -5.43 14.97
N ASN A 265 16.76 -4.32 15.23
CA ASN A 265 17.12 -3.02 14.66
C ASN A 265 17.32 -1.90 15.70
N ILE A 266 17.30 -2.24 16.99
CA ILE A 266 17.43 -1.33 18.13
C ILE A 266 18.88 -0.86 18.27
N THR A 267 19.88 -1.75 18.13
CA THR A 267 21.29 -1.42 18.37
C THR A 267 21.72 -0.19 17.60
N TYR A 268 21.57 -0.17 16.28
CA TYR A 268 22.05 0.93 15.44
C TYR A 268 21.08 2.13 15.34
N ILE A 269 19.85 2.00 15.82
CA ILE A 269 18.98 3.17 16.05
C ILE A 269 19.44 3.88 17.33
N ALA A 270 19.60 3.14 18.42
CA ALA A 270 19.94 3.69 19.73
C ALA A 270 21.37 4.21 19.81
N SER A 271 22.31 3.62 19.08
CA SER A 271 23.73 3.97 19.14
C SER A 271 24.22 4.88 18.00
N ALA A 272 23.33 5.34 17.11
CA ALA A 272 23.71 6.28 16.06
C ALA A 272 23.66 7.74 16.58
N ASP A 273 24.48 8.59 15.96
CA ASP A 273 24.41 10.05 16.12
C ASP A 273 23.60 10.70 15.00
N PHE A 274 23.58 10.07 13.82
CA PHE A 274 22.76 10.47 12.69
C PHE A 274 22.13 9.27 12.02
N MET A 275 20.91 9.45 11.55
CA MET A 275 20.25 8.50 10.68
C MET A 275 20.07 9.10 9.29
N ILE A 276 20.51 8.37 8.28
CA ILE A 276 20.12 8.57 6.90
C ILE A 276 18.93 7.64 6.63
N THR A 277 17.97 8.11 5.86
CA THR A 277 16.83 7.35 5.36
C THR A 277 16.41 7.93 4.01
N ASP A 278 15.35 7.43 3.43
CA ASP A 278 14.67 7.99 2.26
C ASP A 278 13.17 8.19 2.56
N TYR A 279 12.35 7.18 2.26
CA TYR A 279 10.90 7.11 2.45
C TYR A 279 10.52 6.23 3.66
N SER A 280 11.49 5.69 4.40
CA SER A 280 11.21 4.77 5.52
C SER A 280 10.72 5.49 6.76
N SER A 281 9.57 5.09 7.31
CA SER A 281 8.97 5.66 8.52
C SER A 281 9.79 5.47 9.80
N VAL A 282 10.84 4.63 9.77
CA VAL A 282 11.72 4.36 10.91
C VAL A 282 12.47 5.61 11.41
N TRP A 283 12.59 6.66 10.59
CA TRP A 283 13.34 7.86 10.94
C TRP A 283 12.80 8.56 12.19
N LYS A 284 11.48 8.52 12.43
CA LYS A 284 10.89 9.09 13.64
C LYS A 284 11.32 8.34 14.91
N ASN A 285 11.54 7.03 14.80
CA ASN A 285 12.05 6.24 15.92
C ASN A 285 13.44 6.75 16.34
N PHE A 286 14.30 7.03 15.36
CA PHE A 286 15.62 7.60 15.62
C PHE A 286 15.52 9.01 16.18
N VAL A 287 14.82 9.91 15.50
CA VAL A 287 14.77 11.33 15.86
C VAL A 287 14.33 11.53 17.30
N TYR A 288 13.23 10.90 17.72
CA TYR A 288 12.72 11.03 19.08
C TYR A 288 13.56 10.30 20.14
N THR A 289 14.29 9.24 19.76
CA THR A 289 15.18 8.51 20.68
C THR A 289 16.51 9.20 20.88
N ALA A 290 17.19 9.57 19.79
CA ALA A 290 18.51 10.16 19.81
C ALA A 290 18.47 11.67 20.08
N LEU A 291 17.31 12.31 19.87
CA LEU A 291 17.15 13.77 19.87
C LEU A 291 18.13 14.44 18.89
N ARG A 292 18.24 13.84 17.72
CA ARG A 292 19.08 14.28 16.60
C ARG A 292 18.25 14.26 15.32
N PRO A 293 18.46 15.20 14.39
CA PRO A 293 17.71 15.24 13.14
C PRO A 293 18.09 14.05 12.25
N ALA A 294 17.12 13.58 11.46
CA ALA A 294 17.38 12.62 10.40
C ALA A 294 17.83 13.33 9.12
N ILE A 295 18.39 12.58 8.17
CA ILE A 295 18.73 13.03 6.82
C ILE A 295 17.93 12.19 5.83
N ARG A 296 17.03 12.81 5.08
CA ARG A 296 16.24 12.17 4.03
C ARG A 296 16.97 12.33 2.70
N LEU A 297 17.57 11.24 2.24
CA LEU A 297 18.30 11.12 0.99
C LEU A 297 17.34 10.66 -0.12
N CYS A 298 16.81 11.61 -0.87
CA CYS A 298 15.89 11.37 -1.98
C CYS A 298 16.46 12.00 -3.26
N PRO A 299 16.21 11.46 -4.46
CA PRO A 299 16.54 12.17 -5.70
C PRO A 299 15.90 13.56 -5.73
N ALA A 300 16.58 14.56 -6.30
CA ALA A 300 16.04 15.92 -6.41
C ALA A 300 14.82 15.92 -7.35
N GLU A 301 13.75 16.61 -6.94
CA GLU A 301 12.74 17.05 -7.91
C GLU A 301 13.37 18.12 -8.82
N LYS A 302 13.06 18.08 -10.12
CA LYS A 302 13.67 19.01 -11.10
C LYS A 302 13.47 20.46 -10.65
N GLY A 303 14.57 21.18 -10.42
CA GLY A 303 14.56 22.60 -10.02
C GLY A 303 14.75 22.86 -8.52
N GLY A 304 15.01 21.82 -7.71
CA GLY A 304 15.31 21.97 -6.29
C GLY A 304 16.60 22.74 -6.00
N ASP A 305 16.60 23.48 -4.89
CA ASP A 305 17.72 24.27 -4.40
C ASP A 305 18.90 23.35 -3.99
N ASN A 306 20.14 23.75 -4.27
CA ASN A 306 21.34 22.95 -3.99
C ASN A 306 21.84 23.11 -2.54
N GLY A 307 21.10 23.85 -1.70
CA GLY A 307 21.44 24.12 -0.30
C GLY A 307 20.88 23.07 0.67
N VAL A 308 21.46 23.01 1.87
CA VAL A 308 20.92 22.22 2.99
C VAL A 308 19.59 22.84 3.42
N THR A 309 18.48 22.19 3.07
CA THR A 309 17.13 22.54 3.52
C THR A 309 16.66 21.57 4.60
N HIS A 310 15.75 22.02 5.46
CA HIS A 310 15.12 21.14 6.47
C HIS A 310 13.60 21.15 6.32
N GLU A 311 12.99 19.97 6.46
CA GLU A 311 11.55 19.75 6.47
C GLU A 311 11.18 19.13 7.82
N GLY A 312 10.61 19.95 8.71
CA GLY A 312 10.31 19.54 10.08
C GLY A 312 11.56 19.12 10.85
N LEU A 313 11.63 17.84 11.25
CA LEU A 313 12.71 17.28 12.08
C LEU A 313 13.82 16.56 11.28
N ALA A 314 13.90 16.81 9.96
CA ALA A 314 14.88 16.18 9.09
C ALA A 314 15.47 17.15 8.08
N TYR A 315 16.70 16.88 7.66
CA TYR A 315 17.30 17.52 6.50
C TYR A 315 16.87 16.80 5.21
N LEU A 316 16.78 17.55 4.12
CA LEU A 316 16.64 17.00 2.78
C LEU A 316 18.01 17.01 2.09
N ALA A 317 18.38 15.87 1.51
CA ALA A 317 19.63 15.71 0.79
C ALA A 317 19.38 15.01 -0.55
N HIS A 318 20.06 15.50 -1.60
CA HIS A 318 19.96 14.97 -2.96
C HIS A 318 21.32 14.54 -3.53
N SER A 319 22.38 14.60 -2.72
CA SER A 319 23.74 14.19 -3.07
C SER A 319 24.50 13.76 -1.81
N GLY A 320 25.62 13.06 -1.99
CA GLY A 320 26.51 12.70 -0.88
C GLY A 320 27.16 13.91 -0.22
N ALA A 321 27.43 14.98 -0.99
CA ALA A 321 27.94 16.24 -0.45
C ALA A 321 26.94 16.90 0.52
N MET A 322 25.66 16.94 0.14
CA MET A 322 24.60 17.49 1.02
C MET A 322 24.43 16.67 2.30
N VAL A 323 24.58 15.35 2.23
CA VAL A 323 24.59 14.49 3.43
C VAL A 323 25.71 14.92 4.38
N VAL A 324 26.93 15.11 3.86
CA VAL A 324 28.08 15.55 4.68
C VAL A 324 27.82 16.93 5.29
N ASP A 325 27.26 17.87 4.51
CA ASP A 325 26.96 19.21 5.00
C ASP A 325 25.85 19.21 6.05
N ALA A 326 24.81 18.38 5.89
CA ALA A 326 23.76 18.19 6.89
C ALA A 326 24.33 17.63 8.20
N VAL A 327 25.21 16.61 8.14
CA VAL A 327 25.90 16.07 9.33
C VAL A 327 26.73 17.16 10.02
N ARG A 328 27.55 17.91 9.28
CA ARG A 328 28.37 19.00 9.83
C ARG A 328 27.52 20.10 10.45
N HIS A 329 26.42 20.47 9.79
CA HIS A 329 25.50 21.48 10.28
C HIS A 329 24.82 21.02 11.58
N ALA A 330 24.32 19.78 11.63
CA ALA A 330 23.68 19.21 12.79
C ALA A 330 24.64 19.11 13.98
N LEU A 331 25.90 18.71 13.76
CA LEU A 331 26.94 18.70 14.80
C LEU A 331 27.13 20.09 15.43
N ARG A 332 27.19 21.16 14.61
CA ARG A 332 27.32 22.54 15.11
C ARG A 332 26.10 23.06 15.87
N HIS A 333 24.91 22.51 15.59
CA HIS A 333 23.64 22.95 16.18
C HIS A 333 23.00 21.89 17.08
N THR A 334 23.83 21.06 17.70
CA THR A 334 23.37 19.89 18.47
C THR A 334 22.38 20.27 19.57
N VAL A 335 22.65 21.32 20.35
CA VAL A 335 21.80 21.77 21.46
C VAL A 335 20.44 22.25 20.94
N VAL A 336 20.44 23.07 19.88
CA VAL A 336 19.20 23.59 19.27
C VAL A 336 18.32 22.43 18.79
N TRP A 337 18.90 21.47 18.08
CA TRP A 337 18.16 20.29 17.63
C TRP A 337 17.61 19.46 18.78
N GLU A 338 18.41 19.25 19.82
CA GLU A 338 17.98 18.49 20.98
C GLU A 338 16.77 19.13 21.65
N GLU A 339 16.80 20.44 21.88
CA GLU A 339 15.69 21.19 22.48
C GLU A 339 14.43 21.16 21.59
N THR A 340 14.59 21.43 20.29
CA THR A 340 13.47 21.42 19.33
C THR A 340 12.82 20.04 19.25
N ILE A 341 13.62 18.99 19.07
CA ILE A 341 13.12 17.62 18.94
C ILE A 341 12.50 17.14 20.25
N ARG A 342 13.10 17.46 21.40
CA ARG A 342 12.55 17.09 22.71
C ARG A 342 11.19 17.73 22.94
N ARG A 343 11.04 19.03 22.68
CA ARG A 343 9.76 19.73 22.77
C ARG A 343 8.71 19.08 21.86
N GLN A 344 9.08 18.76 20.62
CA GLN A 344 8.17 18.13 19.67
C GLN A 344 7.79 16.70 20.10
N ARG A 345 8.75 15.91 20.58
CA ARG A 345 8.51 14.56 21.11
C ARG A 345 7.53 14.57 22.27
N ASP A 346 7.74 15.47 23.23
CA ASP A 346 6.94 15.53 24.45
C ASP A 346 5.51 16.04 24.15
N ALA A 347 5.31 16.73 23.02
CA ALA A 347 3.99 17.08 22.49
C ALA A 347 3.35 15.94 21.66
N ASP A 348 4.14 15.23 20.85
CA ASP A 348 3.65 14.25 19.89
C ASP A 348 3.44 12.86 20.50
N ILE A 349 4.22 12.48 21.51
CA ILE A 349 4.33 11.10 22.01
C ILE A 349 3.86 11.00 23.45
N CYS A 350 2.82 10.21 23.69
CA CYS A 350 2.38 9.92 25.05
C CYS A 350 3.40 8.99 25.75
N HIS A 351 3.70 9.25 27.03
CA HIS A 351 4.53 8.39 27.88
C HIS A 351 5.81 7.84 27.22
N PHE A 352 6.57 8.68 26.50
CA PHE A 352 7.80 8.26 25.82
C PHE A 352 8.75 7.51 26.78
N GLY A 353 9.12 6.28 26.42
CA GLY A 353 10.01 5.43 27.22
C GLY A 353 9.36 4.80 28.45
N ALA A 354 8.05 4.96 28.63
CA ALA A 354 7.28 4.44 29.77
C ALA A 354 5.92 3.87 29.34
N SER A 355 5.75 3.51 28.06
CA SER A 355 4.49 3.02 27.52
C SER A 355 4.08 1.69 28.13
N CYS A 356 5.01 0.74 28.26
CA CYS A 356 4.75 -0.55 28.89
C CYS A 356 4.49 -0.39 30.39
N ALA A 357 5.19 0.53 31.06
CA ALA A 357 4.97 0.84 32.48
C ALA A 357 3.55 1.35 32.74
N TYR A 358 3.10 2.30 31.92
CA TYR A 358 1.74 2.83 31.97
C TYR A 358 0.70 1.72 31.74
N LEU A 359 0.86 0.92 30.68
CA LEU A 359 -0.06 -0.19 30.38
C LEU A 359 -0.13 -1.23 31.51
N CYS A 360 1.02 -1.62 32.08
CA CYS A 360 1.08 -2.53 33.22
C CYS A 360 0.35 -1.97 34.44
N GLY A 361 0.44 -0.66 34.69
CA GLY A 361 -0.26 0.03 35.76
C GLY A 361 -1.79 -0.06 35.65
N HIS A 362 -2.31 -0.21 34.43
CA HIS A 362 -3.74 -0.17 34.14
C HIS A 362 -4.35 -1.50 33.68
N ILE A 363 -3.66 -2.63 33.87
CA ILE A 363 -4.22 -3.96 33.54
C ILE A 363 -5.51 -4.22 34.30
N ASN A 364 -5.56 -3.86 35.59
CA ASN A 364 -6.77 -4.04 36.39
C ASN A 364 -7.95 -3.18 35.91
N ASP A 365 -7.68 -1.98 35.42
CA ASP A 365 -8.69 -1.09 34.84
C ASP A 365 -9.27 -1.69 33.56
N MET A 366 -8.42 -2.26 32.69
CA MET A 366 -8.88 -3.00 31.50
C MET A 366 -9.69 -4.24 31.87
N LEU A 367 -9.25 -5.01 32.87
CA LEU A 367 -9.95 -6.21 33.32
C LEU A 367 -11.31 -5.91 33.95
N LYS A 368 -11.48 -4.75 34.59
CA LYS A 368 -12.73 -4.32 35.24
C LYS A 368 -13.61 -3.40 34.37
N ASP A 369 -13.14 -3.01 33.18
CA ASP A 369 -13.78 -2.00 32.33
C ASP A 369 -14.00 -0.67 33.05
N ASN A 370 -12.98 -0.23 33.79
CA ASN A 370 -12.98 1.01 34.55
C ASN A 370 -12.03 2.02 33.91
N PRO A 371 -12.44 2.69 32.82
CA PRO A 371 -11.57 3.61 32.10
C PRO A 371 -11.13 4.78 32.99
N VAL A 372 -9.86 5.17 32.87
CA VAL A 372 -9.29 6.33 33.58
C VAL A 372 -9.45 7.62 32.76
N PRO A 373 -9.31 8.82 33.36
CA PRO A 373 -9.76 10.08 32.76
C PRO A 373 -9.17 10.47 31.40
N ASP A 374 -7.95 10.04 31.09
CA ASP A 374 -7.26 10.30 29.81
C ASP A 374 -7.63 9.29 28.72
N TRP A 375 -8.34 8.21 29.05
CA TRP A 375 -8.79 7.22 28.08
C TRP A 375 -9.99 7.72 27.30
N ILE A 376 -10.00 7.45 26.00
CA ILE A 376 -11.13 7.80 25.16
C ILE A 376 -12.03 6.58 25.01
N VAL A 377 -13.17 6.67 25.68
CA VAL A 377 -14.20 5.65 25.65
C VAL A 377 -15.16 5.97 24.53
N LEU A 378 -15.14 5.14 23.51
CA LEU A 378 -16.02 5.27 22.38
C LEU A 378 -17.20 4.35 22.63
N ASN A 379 -18.37 4.94 22.86
CA ASN A 379 -19.60 4.18 22.87
C ASN A 379 -19.90 3.76 21.44
N LYS A 380 -19.25 2.68 21.03
CA LYS A 380 -19.55 2.03 19.78
C LYS A 380 -20.92 1.35 19.87
N GLY A 381 -21.41 0.97 21.07
CA GLY A 381 -22.62 0.16 21.18
C GLY A 381 -22.52 -1.10 20.29
N ASP A 382 -23.61 -1.81 20.13
CA ASP A 382 -23.78 -2.61 18.92
C ASP A 382 -23.92 -1.60 17.74
N THR A 383 -22.81 -1.05 17.23
CA THR A 383 -22.77 -0.42 15.89
C THR A 383 -22.18 -1.40 14.90
N PRO A 384 -22.94 -2.45 14.56
CA PRO A 384 -22.61 -3.13 13.34
C PRO A 384 -23.01 -2.14 12.24
N TYR A 385 -22.01 -1.65 11.50
CA TYR A 385 -22.26 -1.13 10.16
C TYR A 385 -22.62 -2.30 9.22
N ASP A 386 -23.44 -3.25 9.68
CA ASP A 386 -23.97 -4.36 8.89
C ASP A 386 -25.36 -4.04 8.32
N ARG A 387 -26.02 -2.98 8.83
CA ARG A 387 -27.31 -2.52 8.33
C ARG A 387 -27.13 -1.29 7.43
N PRO A 388 -27.89 -1.20 6.33
CA PRO A 388 -27.86 -0.05 5.43
C PRO A 388 -28.11 1.31 6.11
N VAL A 389 -28.93 1.36 7.17
CA VAL A 389 -29.26 2.61 7.91
C VAL A 389 -28.04 3.25 8.58
N ASP A 390 -27.08 2.43 9.02
CA ASP A 390 -25.90 2.90 9.73
C ASP A 390 -24.90 3.53 8.74
N TRP A 391 -24.81 2.97 7.51
CA TRP A 391 -24.11 3.62 6.39
C TRP A 391 -24.81 4.87 5.88
N LEU A 392 -26.14 4.90 5.91
CA LEU A 392 -26.91 6.09 5.52
C LEU A 392 -26.61 7.30 6.40
N ARG A 393 -26.49 7.10 7.71
CA ARG A 393 -26.12 8.16 8.66
C ARG A 393 -24.69 8.62 8.44
N LEU A 394 -23.79 7.66 8.28
CA LEU A 394 -22.38 7.92 8.08
C LEU A 394 -22.15 8.75 6.80
N LEU A 395 -22.59 8.25 5.64
CA LEU A 395 -22.38 8.86 4.33
C LEU A 395 -23.30 10.06 4.04
N ALA A 396 -23.93 10.63 5.07
CA ALA A 396 -24.72 11.84 4.93
C ALA A 396 -23.83 13.06 4.59
N GLU A 397 -22.62 13.09 5.15
CA GLU A 397 -21.63 14.16 5.00
C GLU A 397 -20.53 13.82 3.98
N PRO A 398 -19.96 14.81 3.26
CA PRO A 398 -18.80 14.59 2.39
C PRO A 398 -17.55 14.17 3.18
N PHE A 399 -16.73 13.28 2.62
CA PHE A 399 -15.47 12.79 3.19
C PHE A 399 -14.47 13.87 3.61
N GLY A 400 -14.46 15.02 2.93
CA GLY A 400 -13.55 16.10 3.30
C GLY A 400 -13.90 16.74 4.65
N GLU A 401 -15.08 16.49 5.21
CA GLU A 401 -15.42 16.82 6.61
C GLU A 401 -14.82 15.81 7.60
N TRP A 402 -14.36 14.64 7.14
CA TRP A 402 -13.86 13.56 7.99
C TRP A 402 -12.34 13.50 7.97
N LYS A 403 -11.72 13.69 6.79
CA LYS A 403 -10.27 13.66 6.61
C LYS A 403 -9.87 14.64 5.51
N ALA A 404 -9.23 15.74 5.91
CA ALA A 404 -8.93 16.84 4.99
C ALA A 404 -7.94 16.47 3.86
N ASN A 405 -6.99 15.58 4.15
CA ASN A 405 -5.82 15.38 3.27
C ASN A 405 -5.93 14.17 2.33
N ASP A 406 -6.77 13.20 2.64
CA ASP A 406 -6.87 11.94 1.89
C ASP A 406 -8.23 11.29 2.15
N PRO A 407 -8.99 10.91 1.10
CA PRO A 407 -10.29 10.29 1.29
C PRO A 407 -10.17 8.98 2.05
N PRO A 408 -11.11 8.68 2.96
CA PRO A 408 -11.14 7.41 3.64
C PRO A 408 -11.33 6.29 2.60
N TRP A 409 -10.52 5.23 2.72
CA TRP A 409 -10.59 4.06 1.85
C TRP A 409 -11.66 3.10 2.37
N LEU A 410 -12.93 3.48 2.18
CA LEU A 410 -14.09 2.79 2.77
C LEU A 410 -14.55 1.57 1.97
N MET A 411 -14.07 1.40 0.73
CA MET A 411 -14.55 0.36 -0.18
C MET A 411 -14.31 -1.08 0.26
N PRO A 412 -13.19 -1.43 0.90
CA PRO A 412 -13.05 -2.79 1.38
C PRO A 412 -14.06 -3.11 2.49
N TRP A 413 -14.54 -2.08 3.20
CA TRP A 413 -15.53 -2.22 4.27
C TRP A 413 -16.96 -2.33 3.75
N SER A 414 -17.22 -1.96 2.50
CA SER A 414 -18.56 -1.89 1.94
C SER A 414 -18.86 -2.97 0.91
N ARG A 415 -17.88 -3.78 0.47
CA ARG A 415 -18.07 -4.79 -0.60
C ARG A 415 -19.22 -5.77 -0.32
N ASP A 416 -19.30 -6.33 0.88
CA ASP A 416 -20.35 -7.30 1.24
C ASP A 416 -21.73 -6.62 1.44
N LEU A 417 -21.73 -5.34 1.82
CA LEU A 417 -22.93 -4.58 2.18
C LEU A 417 -23.55 -3.86 0.99
N ILE A 418 -22.72 -3.35 0.09
CA ILE A 418 -23.10 -2.86 -1.22
C ILE A 418 -23.78 -3.98 -2.02
N GLY A 419 -23.31 -5.22 -1.90
CA GLY A 419 -23.97 -6.39 -2.48
C GLY A 419 -25.34 -6.71 -1.85
N ALA A 420 -25.57 -6.33 -0.59
CA ALA A 420 -26.82 -6.57 0.13
C ALA A 420 -27.87 -5.46 -0.07
N ASP A 421 -27.46 -4.20 -0.24
CA ASP A 421 -28.35 -3.06 -0.48
C ASP A 421 -27.72 -2.00 -1.39
N GLY A 422 -28.23 -1.89 -2.62
CA GLY A 422 -27.76 -0.92 -3.62
C GLY A 422 -27.93 0.55 -3.23
N ARG A 423 -28.73 0.89 -2.20
CA ARG A 423 -28.86 2.27 -1.71
C ARG A 423 -27.59 2.75 -1.02
N VAL A 424 -26.79 1.85 -0.44
CA VAL A 424 -25.50 2.19 0.16
C VAL A 424 -24.53 2.64 -0.94
N ALA A 425 -24.53 1.99 -2.10
CA ALA A 425 -23.71 2.40 -3.25
C ALA A 425 -24.09 3.79 -3.78
N LEU A 426 -25.39 4.14 -3.81
CA LEU A 426 -25.85 5.48 -4.20
C LEU A 426 -25.25 6.57 -3.29
N LEU A 427 -25.22 6.33 -1.98
CA LEU A 427 -24.64 7.28 -1.03
C LEU A 427 -23.13 7.41 -1.17
N PHE A 428 -22.45 6.31 -1.48
CA PHE A 428 -21.03 6.33 -1.79
C PHE A 428 -20.73 7.21 -2.98
N VAL A 429 -21.48 7.03 -4.08
CA VAL A 429 -21.37 7.88 -5.27
C VAL A 429 -21.60 9.35 -4.90
N ARG A 430 -22.69 9.65 -4.18
CA ARG A 430 -22.97 11.02 -3.72
C ARG A 430 -21.82 11.60 -2.90
N SER A 431 -21.33 10.87 -1.89
CA SER A 431 -20.29 11.33 -0.97
C SER A 431 -18.98 11.59 -1.69
N CYS A 432 -18.56 10.68 -2.58
CA CYS A 432 -17.33 10.84 -3.36
C CYS A 432 -17.42 12.06 -4.28
N LEU A 433 -18.54 12.26 -4.97
CA LEU A 433 -18.74 13.39 -5.88
C LEU A 433 -18.76 14.73 -5.14
N LEU A 434 -19.45 14.83 -4.00
CA LEU A 434 -19.48 16.06 -3.20
C LEU A 434 -18.14 16.35 -2.52
N SER A 435 -17.32 15.32 -2.29
CA SER A 435 -15.98 15.48 -1.73
C SER A 435 -14.92 15.78 -2.77
N TRP A 436 -15.24 15.64 -4.06
CA TRP A 436 -14.26 15.69 -5.14
C TRP A 436 -13.44 16.97 -5.12
N GLY A 437 -14.08 18.13 -4.99
CA GLY A 437 -13.41 19.44 -4.97
C GLY A 437 -12.54 19.73 -3.74
N ARG A 438 -12.60 18.89 -2.70
CA ARG A 438 -11.86 19.09 -1.44
C ARG A 438 -10.47 18.47 -1.43
N TYR A 439 -10.21 17.56 -2.35
CA TYR A 439 -8.90 16.95 -2.51
C TYR A 439 -8.20 17.57 -3.70
N TYR A 440 -6.91 17.86 -3.56
CA TYR A 440 -6.12 18.48 -4.64
C TYR A 440 -5.06 17.54 -5.20
N ARG A 441 -4.62 16.56 -4.41
CA ARG A 441 -3.59 15.60 -4.79
C ARG A 441 -4.14 14.55 -5.75
N PHE A 442 -3.38 14.24 -6.80
CA PHE A 442 -3.74 13.23 -7.78
C PHE A 442 -4.08 11.85 -7.17
N PRO A 443 -3.30 11.27 -6.23
CA PRO A 443 -3.63 9.98 -5.63
C PRO A 443 -4.97 9.95 -4.90
N ALA A 444 -5.34 11.05 -4.23
CA ALA A 444 -6.62 11.17 -3.55
C ALA A 444 -7.81 11.19 -4.53
N LYS A 445 -7.66 11.88 -5.67
CA LYS A 445 -8.66 11.90 -6.75
C LYS A 445 -8.82 10.55 -7.41
N GLU A 446 -7.70 9.87 -7.63
CA GLU A 446 -7.71 8.53 -8.17
C GLU A 446 -8.40 7.56 -7.23
N ASN A 447 -8.17 7.72 -5.92
CA ASN A 447 -8.86 6.94 -4.92
C ASN A 447 -10.38 7.15 -5.00
N LEU A 448 -10.87 8.40 -5.06
CA LEU A 448 -12.29 8.67 -5.24
C LEU A 448 -12.85 8.06 -6.52
N ARG A 449 -12.12 8.12 -7.64
CA ARG A 449 -12.54 7.54 -8.92
C ARG A 449 -12.80 6.04 -8.78
N VAL A 450 -11.83 5.30 -8.23
CA VAL A 450 -11.92 3.86 -8.01
C VAL A 450 -13.13 3.52 -7.13
N GLN A 451 -13.35 4.27 -6.05
CA GLN A 451 -14.49 4.04 -5.16
C GLN A 451 -15.85 4.23 -5.87
N ILE A 452 -15.99 5.26 -6.70
CA ILE A 452 -17.21 5.48 -7.50
C ILE A 452 -17.41 4.33 -8.49
N GLU A 453 -16.37 3.92 -9.22
CA GLU A 453 -16.43 2.83 -10.19
C GLU A 453 -16.91 1.51 -9.57
N MET A 454 -16.40 1.19 -8.38
CA MET A 454 -16.84 0.02 -7.64
C MET A 454 -18.30 0.15 -7.20
N ALA A 455 -18.72 1.30 -6.69
CA ALA A 455 -20.11 1.54 -6.31
C ALA A 455 -21.08 1.44 -7.51
N LEU A 456 -20.67 1.95 -8.68
CA LEU A 456 -21.44 1.83 -9.93
C LEU A 456 -21.67 0.38 -10.34
N SER A 457 -20.73 -0.52 -10.05
CA SER A 457 -20.85 -1.93 -10.41
C SER A 457 -21.93 -2.70 -9.63
N ALA A 458 -22.47 -2.10 -8.56
CA ALA A 458 -23.26 -2.83 -7.59
C ALA A 458 -24.66 -2.28 -7.31
N ALA A 459 -25.06 -1.16 -7.92
CA ALA A 459 -26.44 -0.66 -7.81
C ALA A 459 -27.11 -0.59 -9.18
N SER A 460 -28.45 -0.48 -9.20
CA SER A 460 -29.21 -0.52 -10.45
C SER A 460 -28.97 0.73 -11.33
N PRO A 461 -28.74 0.57 -12.64
CA PRO A 461 -28.49 1.68 -13.56
C PRO A 461 -29.50 2.84 -13.48
N GLU A 462 -30.77 2.52 -13.26
CA GLU A 462 -31.86 3.48 -13.13
C GLU A 462 -31.70 4.36 -11.89
N TRP A 463 -31.30 3.77 -10.75
CA TRP A 463 -31.09 4.52 -9.52
C TRP A 463 -29.87 5.43 -9.62
N MET A 464 -28.77 4.98 -10.25
CA MET A 464 -27.61 5.84 -10.51
C MET A 464 -27.98 7.03 -11.38
N CYS A 465 -28.65 6.79 -12.51
CA CYS A 465 -29.10 7.87 -13.38
C CYS A 465 -29.99 8.85 -12.59
N GLY A 466 -30.95 8.34 -11.82
CA GLY A 466 -31.86 9.16 -11.01
C GLY A 466 -31.12 10.01 -9.98
N LEU A 467 -30.17 9.43 -9.24
CA LEU A 467 -29.34 10.15 -8.28
C LEU A 467 -28.52 11.25 -8.95
N LEU A 468 -27.79 10.94 -10.02
CA LEU A 468 -26.90 11.88 -10.68
C LEU A 468 -27.68 13.04 -11.33
N LEU A 469 -28.84 12.75 -11.92
CA LEU A 469 -29.76 13.79 -12.42
C LEU A 469 -30.29 14.67 -11.28
N HIS A 470 -30.67 14.07 -10.15
CA HIS A 470 -31.13 14.83 -8.98
C HIS A 470 -30.02 15.72 -8.40
N MET A 471 -28.79 15.21 -8.31
CA MET A 471 -27.64 15.96 -7.83
C MET A 471 -27.28 17.11 -8.77
N ARG A 472 -27.39 16.90 -10.09
CA ARG A 472 -27.04 17.89 -11.12
C ARG A 472 -27.80 19.19 -10.91
N ASP A 473 -29.09 19.09 -10.57
CA ASP A 473 -29.97 20.24 -10.37
C ASP A 473 -29.62 21.04 -9.11
N ARG A 474 -28.89 20.44 -8.16
CA ARG A 474 -28.49 21.05 -6.88
C ARG A 474 -27.03 21.48 -6.82
N HIS A 475 -26.17 20.93 -7.68
CA HIS A 475 -24.72 21.11 -7.65
C HIS A 475 -24.17 21.39 -9.06
N SER A 476 -24.61 22.50 -9.65
CA SER A 476 -24.32 22.87 -11.04
C SER A 476 -22.87 23.33 -11.30
N ASP A 477 -22.10 23.49 -10.24
CA ASP A 477 -20.68 23.85 -10.21
C ASP A 477 -19.75 22.63 -10.06
N CYS A 478 -20.30 21.44 -9.76
CA CYS A 478 -19.49 20.23 -9.56
C CYS A 478 -19.13 19.54 -10.89
N ALA A 479 -17.93 19.80 -11.40
CA ALA A 479 -17.47 19.22 -12.67
C ALA A 479 -17.47 17.68 -12.68
N ALA A 480 -17.07 17.06 -11.56
CA ALA A 480 -17.06 15.60 -11.40
C ALA A 480 -18.45 14.99 -11.64
N LEU A 481 -19.49 15.64 -11.14
CA LEU A 481 -20.86 15.16 -11.27
C LEU A 481 -21.30 15.07 -12.73
N PHE A 482 -20.96 16.06 -13.56
CA PHE A 482 -21.29 16.04 -14.99
C PHE A 482 -20.51 14.98 -15.76
N VAL A 483 -19.23 14.79 -15.45
CA VAL A 483 -18.41 13.74 -16.07
C VAL A 483 -18.94 12.34 -15.70
N TRP A 484 -19.29 12.12 -14.43
CA TRP A 484 -19.84 10.84 -13.99
C TRP A 484 -21.28 10.59 -14.47
N LEU A 485 -22.11 11.64 -14.59
CA LEU A 485 -23.41 11.54 -15.23
C LEU A 485 -23.25 11.13 -16.71
N ALA A 486 -22.31 11.75 -17.42
CA ALA A 486 -21.99 11.35 -18.78
C ALA A 486 -21.46 9.91 -18.86
N GLU A 487 -20.64 9.49 -17.90
CA GLU A 487 -20.17 8.10 -17.83
C GLU A 487 -21.33 7.11 -17.72
N VAL A 488 -22.22 7.32 -16.76
CA VAL A 488 -23.38 6.46 -16.53
C VAL A 488 -24.33 6.49 -17.73
N LEU A 489 -24.62 7.67 -18.29
CA LEU A 489 -25.47 7.80 -19.47
C LEU A 489 -24.85 7.11 -20.70
N SER A 490 -23.53 7.17 -20.89
CA SER A 490 -22.87 6.49 -22.00
C SER A 490 -23.03 4.97 -21.94
N ARG A 491 -23.04 4.40 -20.73
CA ARG A 491 -23.18 2.95 -20.52
C ARG A 491 -24.62 2.48 -20.70
N TYR A 492 -25.59 3.24 -20.18
CA TYR A 492 -26.98 2.76 -20.05
C TYR A 492 -27.97 3.47 -20.96
N ARG A 493 -27.63 4.65 -21.48
CA ARG A 493 -28.46 5.47 -22.38
C ARG A 493 -27.60 6.20 -23.44
N PRO A 494 -26.77 5.49 -24.24
CA PRO A 494 -25.77 6.08 -25.13
C PRO A 494 -26.30 7.06 -26.19
N GLY A 495 -27.60 7.02 -26.50
CA GLY A 495 -28.26 7.95 -27.42
C GLY A 495 -28.98 9.12 -26.75
N SER A 496 -28.88 9.28 -25.42
CA SER A 496 -29.60 10.34 -24.71
C SER A 496 -29.05 11.73 -25.04
N PRO A 497 -29.89 12.74 -25.37
CA PRO A 497 -29.46 14.13 -25.48
C PRO A 497 -28.77 14.63 -24.20
N GLU A 498 -29.13 14.06 -23.05
CA GLU A 498 -28.57 14.39 -21.76
C GLU A 498 -27.09 14.05 -21.63
N LEU A 499 -26.62 13.03 -22.34
CA LEU A 499 -25.21 12.65 -22.38
C LEU A 499 -24.36 13.78 -22.96
N VAL A 500 -24.77 14.30 -24.13
CA VAL A 500 -24.07 15.39 -24.82
C VAL A 500 -24.14 16.66 -23.99
N ARG A 501 -25.32 16.99 -23.42
CA ARG A 501 -25.47 18.15 -22.53
C ARG A 501 -24.55 18.07 -21.30
N SER A 502 -24.44 16.89 -20.69
CA SER A 502 -23.59 16.67 -19.52
C SER A 502 -22.11 16.85 -19.87
N LEU A 503 -21.67 16.31 -21.02
CA LEU A 503 -20.30 16.49 -21.50
C LEU A 503 -20.00 17.95 -21.82
N ASP A 504 -20.88 18.63 -22.56
CA ASP A 504 -20.70 20.05 -22.91
C ASP A 504 -20.62 20.91 -21.65
N LYS A 505 -21.48 20.64 -20.64
CA LYS A 505 -21.43 21.34 -19.36
C LYS A 505 -20.14 21.06 -18.59
N ALA A 506 -19.68 19.80 -18.53
CA ALA A 506 -18.42 19.44 -17.88
C ALA A 506 -17.23 20.22 -18.45
N LEU A 507 -17.19 20.42 -19.77
CA LEU A 507 -16.13 21.18 -20.44
C LEU A 507 -16.13 22.68 -20.12
N THR A 508 -17.23 23.24 -19.61
CA THR A 508 -17.26 24.64 -19.16
C THR A 508 -16.73 24.83 -17.74
N LEU A 509 -16.44 23.74 -17.03
CA LEU A 509 -15.99 23.75 -15.64
C LEU A 509 -14.51 23.36 -15.55
N PRO A 510 -13.79 23.79 -14.50
CA PRO A 510 -12.43 23.30 -14.25
C PRO A 510 -12.42 21.79 -14.01
N LEU A 511 -11.67 21.07 -14.83
CA LEU A 511 -11.48 19.62 -14.71
C LEU A 511 -10.04 19.34 -14.28
N ASP A 512 -9.88 18.57 -13.20
CA ASP A 512 -8.58 17.99 -12.87
C ASP A 512 -8.20 16.89 -13.87
N ILE A 513 -6.94 16.46 -13.83
CA ILE A 513 -6.39 15.55 -14.83
C ILE A 513 -7.11 14.18 -14.88
N VAL A 514 -7.66 13.71 -13.74
CA VAL A 514 -8.43 12.47 -13.67
C VAL A 514 -9.74 12.64 -14.44
N LEU A 515 -10.49 13.69 -14.12
CA LEU A 515 -11.73 13.99 -14.82
C LEU A 515 -11.50 14.31 -16.30
N ALA A 516 -10.37 14.96 -16.62
CA ALA A 516 -10.05 15.33 -17.98
C ALA A 516 -9.84 14.09 -18.88
N GLY A 517 -9.11 13.10 -18.37
CA GLY A 517 -8.95 11.80 -19.03
C GLY A 517 -10.29 11.10 -19.28
N MET A 518 -11.17 11.09 -18.26
CA MET A 518 -12.51 10.49 -18.38
C MET A 518 -13.39 11.21 -19.41
N ALA A 519 -13.44 12.55 -19.35
CA ALA A 519 -14.24 13.37 -20.25
C ALA A 519 -13.77 13.21 -21.71
N ALA A 520 -12.47 13.18 -21.95
CA ALA A 520 -11.91 12.98 -23.30
C ALA A 520 -12.28 11.61 -23.87
N ARG A 521 -12.19 10.54 -23.07
CA ARG A 521 -12.65 9.21 -23.49
C ARG A 521 -14.12 9.25 -23.90
N LEU A 522 -14.98 9.87 -23.08
CA LEU A 522 -16.42 9.97 -23.35
C LEU A 522 -16.76 10.85 -24.56
N LEU A 523 -16.07 11.97 -24.75
CA LEU A 523 -16.21 12.79 -25.95
C LEU A 523 -15.90 12.00 -27.20
N ARG A 524 -14.85 11.16 -27.16
CA ARG A 524 -14.49 10.30 -28.28
C ARG A 524 -15.50 9.18 -28.49
N THR A 525 -15.80 8.38 -27.47
CA THR A 525 -16.56 7.14 -27.63
C THR A 525 -18.06 7.39 -27.74
N ALA A 526 -18.58 8.30 -26.91
CA ALA A 526 -20.01 8.53 -26.75
C ALA A 526 -20.50 9.68 -27.64
N ALA A 527 -19.76 10.80 -27.68
CA ALA A 527 -20.13 11.96 -28.51
C ALA A 527 -19.53 11.94 -29.93
N LYS A 528 -18.64 10.98 -30.24
CA LYS A 528 -17.93 10.87 -31.53
C LYS A 528 -17.14 12.15 -31.91
N ARG A 529 -16.65 12.91 -30.92
CA ARG A 529 -15.91 14.17 -31.08
C ARG A 529 -14.41 13.98 -30.81
N SER A 530 -13.73 13.20 -31.65
CA SER A 530 -12.30 12.86 -31.46
C SER A 530 -11.39 14.10 -31.39
N GLN A 531 -11.56 15.03 -32.33
CA GLN A 531 -10.75 16.26 -32.37
C GLN A 531 -10.92 17.10 -31.10
N ALA A 532 -12.14 17.25 -30.59
CA ALA A 532 -12.40 17.99 -29.36
C ALA A 532 -11.79 17.30 -28.14
N ALA A 533 -11.89 15.97 -28.04
CA ALA A 533 -11.24 15.19 -27.00
C ALA A 533 -9.71 15.36 -27.02
N CYS A 534 -9.12 15.38 -28.20
CA CYS A 534 -7.68 15.56 -28.42
C CYS A 534 -7.21 16.94 -27.95
N VAL A 535 -7.86 18.02 -28.41
CA VAL A 535 -7.54 19.40 -28.00
C VAL A 535 -7.66 19.58 -26.50
N PHE A 536 -8.70 19.00 -25.91
CA PHE A 536 -8.96 19.12 -24.49
C PHE A 536 -7.90 18.41 -23.63
N LEU A 537 -7.43 17.22 -24.04
CA LEU A 537 -6.33 16.55 -23.34
C LEU A 537 -5.01 17.30 -23.45
N ASP A 538 -4.75 17.96 -24.58
CA ASP A 538 -3.53 18.75 -24.77
C ASP A 538 -3.46 19.92 -23.77
N ASP A 539 -4.59 20.59 -23.59
CA ASP A 539 -4.75 21.65 -22.62
C ASP A 539 -4.59 21.15 -21.17
N ALA A 540 -5.14 19.98 -20.84
CA ALA A 540 -4.95 19.36 -19.53
C ALA A 540 -3.48 18.95 -19.28
N LEU A 541 -2.80 18.42 -20.31
CA LEU A 541 -1.37 18.06 -20.26
C LEU A 541 -0.48 19.28 -20.04
N ALA A 542 -0.76 20.38 -20.73
CA ALA A 542 0.05 21.60 -20.64
C ALA A 542 0.02 22.25 -19.25
N ARG A 543 -1.04 22.01 -18.47
CA ARG A 543 -1.22 22.55 -17.12
C ARG A 543 -0.73 21.59 -16.01
N SER A 544 -0.29 20.39 -16.37
CA SER A 544 0.12 19.39 -15.40
C SER A 544 1.63 19.40 -15.20
N GLU A 545 2.06 19.51 -13.94
CA GLU A 545 3.46 19.43 -13.52
C GLU A 545 3.83 18.02 -12.99
N GLU A 546 2.86 17.09 -12.93
CA GLU A 546 3.01 15.77 -12.32
C GLU A 546 3.20 14.66 -13.38
N VAL A 547 3.85 13.55 -12.99
CA VAL A 547 3.90 12.33 -13.81
C VAL A 547 2.51 11.69 -13.83
N LEU A 548 1.97 11.46 -15.02
CA LEU A 548 0.61 10.94 -15.19
C LEU A 548 0.57 9.41 -15.26
N PRO A 549 -0.57 8.77 -14.96
CA PRO A 549 -0.75 7.34 -15.18
C PRO A 549 -0.63 6.95 -16.65
N GLU A 550 -0.14 5.72 -16.92
CA GLU A 550 0.05 5.18 -18.28
C GLU A 550 -1.20 5.32 -19.16
N ARG A 551 -2.38 4.98 -18.62
CA ARG A 551 -3.67 5.08 -19.33
C ARG A 551 -3.94 6.47 -19.92
N PHE A 552 -3.46 7.53 -19.26
CA PHE A 552 -3.65 8.89 -19.75
C PHE A 552 -2.78 9.13 -20.99
N TYR A 553 -1.51 8.73 -20.93
CA TYR A 553 -0.60 8.81 -22.07
C TYR A 553 -1.09 7.95 -23.24
N VAL A 554 -1.59 6.73 -22.98
CA VAL A 554 -2.17 5.85 -24.01
C VAL A 554 -3.36 6.52 -24.69
N LEU A 555 -4.32 7.06 -23.92
CA LEU A 555 -5.49 7.73 -24.46
C LEU A 555 -5.08 8.94 -25.33
N ALA A 556 -4.22 9.81 -24.79
CA ALA A 556 -3.73 11.00 -25.46
C ALA A 556 -2.92 10.67 -26.74
N PHE A 557 -2.14 9.60 -26.72
CA PHE A 557 -1.40 9.07 -27.86
C PHE A 557 -2.32 8.55 -28.97
N CYS A 558 -3.25 7.67 -28.62
CA CYS A 558 -4.20 7.09 -29.57
C CYS A 558 -5.09 8.15 -30.23
N LEU A 559 -5.57 9.14 -29.47
CA LEU A 559 -6.35 10.25 -30.02
C LEU A 559 -5.54 11.11 -31.00
N ARG A 560 -4.26 11.38 -30.73
CA ARG A 560 -3.40 12.11 -31.68
C ARG A 560 -3.25 11.35 -32.99
N LEU A 561 -2.97 10.04 -32.92
CA LEU A 561 -2.84 9.21 -34.12
C LEU A 561 -4.13 9.14 -34.93
N GLU A 562 -5.27 8.97 -34.26
CA GLU A 562 -6.57 8.95 -34.93
C GLU A 562 -6.88 10.26 -35.68
N ASN A 563 -6.45 11.41 -35.14
CA ASN A 563 -6.61 12.72 -35.78
C ASN A 563 -5.43 13.07 -36.72
N GLY A 564 -4.58 12.10 -37.11
CA GLY A 564 -3.47 12.30 -38.05
C GLY A 564 -2.27 13.09 -37.49
N ARG A 565 -2.22 13.36 -36.18
CA ARG A 565 -1.17 14.13 -35.50
C ARG A 565 0.03 13.25 -35.10
N VAL A 566 0.61 12.55 -36.08
CA VAL A 566 1.68 11.54 -35.84
C VAL A 566 2.93 12.14 -35.17
N ARG A 567 3.36 13.34 -35.59
CA ARG A 567 4.53 14.01 -35.00
C ARG A 567 4.33 14.30 -33.51
N GLU A 568 3.11 14.67 -33.14
CA GLU A 568 2.77 15.01 -31.76
C GLU A 568 2.58 13.77 -30.90
N ALA A 569 2.07 12.68 -31.49
CA ALA A 569 2.05 11.37 -30.84
C ALA A 569 3.46 10.87 -30.56
N SER A 570 4.40 11.07 -31.51
CA SER A 570 5.83 10.79 -31.31
C SER A 570 6.40 11.64 -30.17
N ALA A 571 6.18 12.95 -30.20
CA ALA A 571 6.68 13.85 -29.16
C ALA A 571 6.13 13.50 -27.76
N LEU A 572 4.85 13.10 -27.67
CA LEU A 572 4.25 12.64 -26.43
C LEU A 572 4.89 11.34 -25.94
N LEU A 573 5.16 10.39 -26.83
CA LEU A 573 5.81 9.13 -26.48
C LEU A 573 7.29 9.34 -26.09
N ASP A 574 7.98 10.30 -26.70
CA ASP A 574 9.33 10.71 -26.30
C ASP A 574 9.32 11.40 -24.93
N LEU A 575 8.33 12.26 -24.68
CA LEU A 575 8.13 12.89 -23.38
C LEU A 575 7.85 11.84 -22.30
N TRP A 576 6.87 10.97 -22.52
CA TRP A 576 6.58 9.84 -21.63
C TRP A 576 7.85 8.99 -21.42
N GLY A 577 8.62 8.74 -22.48
CA GLY A 577 9.85 7.98 -22.44
C GLY A 577 11.03 8.67 -21.72
N LYS A 578 11.00 10.00 -21.57
CA LYS A 578 11.97 10.80 -20.80
C LYS A 578 11.55 10.96 -19.34
N LEU A 579 10.24 10.96 -19.07
CA LEU A 579 9.67 11.05 -17.73
C LEU A 579 9.69 9.72 -17.00
N CYS A 580 9.59 8.62 -17.75
CA CYS A 580 9.68 7.26 -17.23
C CYS A 580 11.00 6.62 -17.65
N SER A 581 11.65 6.01 -16.67
CA SER A 581 12.84 5.20 -16.90
C SER A 581 12.52 3.88 -17.62
N CYS A 582 13.50 3.17 -18.17
CA CYS A 582 13.29 2.02 -19.05
C CYS A 582 12.54 0.84 -18.39
N CYS A 583 12.70 0.65 -17.09
CA CYS A 583 11.97 -0.31 -16.28
C CYS A 583 10.53 0.08 -15.91
N GLU A 584 10.23 1.39 -15.87
CA GLU A 584 8.94 1.97 -15.46
C GLU A 584 7.99 2.06 -16.64
N LYS A 585 8.54 1.93 -17.85
CA LYS A 585 7.77 1.76 -19.07
C LYS A 585 7.04 0.42 -19.00
N GLY A 586 5.75 0.47 -18.78
CA GLY A 586 4.86 -0.67 -18.86
C GLY A 586 4.74 -1.21 -20.28
N VAL A 587 4.03 -2.33 -20.40
CA VAL A 587 3.71 -2.96 -21.68
C VAL A 587 3.06 -1.97 -22.66
N ALA A 588 2.24 -1.07 -22.12
CA ALA A 588 1.54 -0.02 -22.86
C ALA A 588 2.50 0.92 -23.61
N TYR A 589 3.59 1.37 -22.98
CA TYR A 589 4.58 2.24 -23.62
C TYR A 589 5.21 1.58 -24.86
N PHE A 590 5.69 0.34 -24.72
CA PHE A 590 6.34 -0.38 -25.81
C PHE A 590 5.37 -0.75 -26.92
N LEU A 591 4.11 -0.98 -26.57
CA LEU A 591 3.05 -1.16 -27.54
C LEU A 591 2.74 0.13 -28.31
N CYS A 592 2.62 1.28 -27.63
CA CYS A 592 2.49 2.58 -28.28
C CYS A 592 3.67 2.86 -29.22
N ARG A 593 4.89 2.46 -28.86
CA ARG A 593 6.05 2.56 -29.74
C ARG A 593 5.90 1.72 -31.01
N GLY A 594 5.47 0.46 -30.88
CA GLY A 594 5.20 -0.39 -32.05
C GLY A 594 4.05 0.13 -32.92
N ILE A 595 3.02 0.71 -32.29
CA ILE A 595 1.91 1.38 -33.00
C ILE A 595 2.42 2.60 -33.77
N LEU A 596 3.30 3.40 -33.18
CA LEU A 596 3.90 4.56 -33.84
C LEU A 596 4.73 4.14 -35.06
N GLU A 597 5.53 3.08 -34.93
CA GLU A 597 6.31 2.50 -36.05
C GLU A 597 5.39 2.05 -37.19
N ALA A 598 4.28 1.38 -36.87
CA ALA A 598 3.28 0.96 -37.85
C ALA A 598 2.56 2.16 -38.51
N ALA A 599 2.26 3.21 -37.73
CA ALA A 599 1.63 4.43 -38.21
C ALA A 599 2.51 5.19 -39.22
N VAL A 600 3.82 5.29 -38.96
CA VAL A 600 4.80 5.90 -39.89
C VAL A 600 4.86 5.16 -41.22
N GLN A 601 4.61 3.85 -41.22
CA GLN A 601 4.60 2.99 -42.41
C GLN A 601 3.24 2.96 -43.13
N GLY A 602 2.26 3.76 -42.70
CA GLY A 602 0.90 3.77 -43.27
C GLY A 602 0.06 2.54 -42.93
N ASN A 603 0.50 1.73 -41.96
CA ASN A 603 -0.15 0.48 -41.54
C ASN A 603 -0.73 0.60 -40.13
N MET A 604 -1.50 1.67 -39.86
CA MET A 604 -1.98 2.03 -38.53
C MET A 604 -3.18 1.15 -38.07
N PRO A 605 -3.21 0.70 -36.81
CA PRO A 605 -4.38 0.02 -36.25
C PRO A 605 -5.56 0.98 -36.07
N ALA A 606 -6.76 0.42 -35.92
CA ALA A 606 -7.95 1.17 -35.53
C ALA A 606 -8.01 1.31 -34.01
N PHE A 607 -8.24 2.52 -33.51
CA PHE A 607 -8.40 2.78 -32.08
C PHE A 607 -9.87 2.87 -31.70
N PHE A 608 -10.16 2.60 -30.44
CA PHE A 608 -11.49 2.72 -29.84
C PHE A 608 -12.57 1.85 -30.51
N ILE A 609 -12.15 0.74 -31.14
CA ILE A 609 -13.02 -0.24 -31.81
C ILE A 609 -12.60 -1.63 -31.36
N SER A 610 -13.54 -2.43 -30.87
CA SER A 610 -13.32 -3.82 -30.44
C SER A 610 -13.91 -4.85 -31.42
N GLU A 611 -14.16 -4.44 -32.66
CA GLU A 611 -14.90 -5.24 -33.66
C GLU A 611 -14.02 -5.85 -34.76
N GLY A 612 -12.72 -5.55 -34.79
CA GLY A 612 -11.83 -6.14 -35.78
C GLY A 612 -11.52 -7.61 -35.50
N PRO A 613 -10.97 -8.33 -36.51
CA PRO A 613 -10.64 -9.75 -36.38
C PRO A 613 -9.61 -10.04 -35.28
N LEU A 614 -8.87 -9.01 -34.83
CA LEU A 614 -7.90 -9.04 -33.74
C LEU A 614 -8.01 -7.75 -32.93
N ALA A 615 -8.48 -7.80 -31.67
CA ALA A 615 -8.58 -6.61 -30.82
C ALA A 615 -8.03 -6.84 -29.40
N ILE A 616 -7.26 -5.87 -28.88
CA ILE A 616 -6.74 -5.81 -27.50
C ILE A 616 -7.26 -4.58 -26.77
N HIS A 617 -7.10 -4.56 -25.45
CA HIS A 617 -7.18 -3.34 -24.65
C HIS A 617 -5.78 -2.97 -24.15
N VAL A 618 -5.43 -1.69 -24.27
CA VAL A 618 -4.20 -1.10 -23.75
C VAL A 618 -4.61 -0.08 -22.71
N ASP A 619 -4.48 -0.41 -21.42
CA ASP A 619 -4.96 0.43 -20.31
C ASP A 619 -6.36 1.02 -20.56
N ASP A 620 -7.32 0.12 -20.81
CA ASP A 620 -8.73 0.42 -21.13
C ASP A 620 -9.01 1.09 -22.49
N VAL A 621 -7.99 1.32 -23.33
CA VAL A 621 -8.16 1.78 -24.71
C VAL A 621 -8.24 0.59 -25.66
N PRO A 622 -9.37 0.35 -26.36
CA PRO A 622 -9.44 -0.72 -27.34
C PRO A 622 -8.61 -0.40 -28.57
N VAL A 623 -7.85 -1.38 -29.05
CA VAL A 623 -7.03 -1.30 -30.26
C VAL A 623 -7.31 -2.52 -31.12
N SER A 624 -7.73 -2.29 -32.36
CA SER A 624 -8.12 -3.30 -33.33
C SER A 624 -7.14 -3.32 -34.51
N PHE A 625 -6.71 -4.53 -34.88
CA PHE A 625 -5.79 -4.78 -35.98
C PHE A 625 -6.54 -5.38 -37.17
N GLN A 626 -6.16 -4.94 -38.36
CA GLN A 626 -6.71 -5.40 -39.63
C GLN A 626 -6.26 -6.83 -39.97
N ASN A 627 -5.07 -7.25 -39.52
CA ASN A 627 -4.52 -8.58 -39.77
C ASN A 627 -3.38 -8.94 -38.79
N THR A 628 -3.01 -10.21 -38.74
CA THR A 628 -1.96 -10.76 -37.85
C THR A 628 -0.59 -10.13 -38.07
N ARG A 629 -0.27 -9.72 -39.30
CA ARG A 629 1.00 -9.06 -39.63
C ARG A 629 1.08 -7.68 -38.99
N GLN A 630 0.00 -6.88 -39.06
CA GLN A 630 -0.10 -5.59 -38.40
C GLN A 630 -0.02 -5.73 -36.87
N ALA A 631 -0.73 -6.70 -36.31
CA ALA A 631 -0.66 -7.01 -34.88
C ALA A 631 0.76 -7.39 -34.45
N HIS A 632 1.45 -8.22 -35.25
CA HIS A 632 2.84 -8.62 -34.97
C HIS A 632 3.80 -7.42 -34.92
N VAL A 633 3.71 -6.50 -35.89
CA VAL A 633 4.55 -5.29 -35.91
C VAL A 633 4.33 -4.44 -34.66
N CYS A 634 3.08 -4.20 -34.28
CA CYS A 634 2.75 -3.38 -33.12
C CYS A 634 3.15 -4.04 -31.79
N LEU A 635 3.02 -5.37 -31.68
CA LEU A 635 3.25 -6.12 -30.45
C LEU A 635 4.71 -6.54 -30.25
N LYS A 636 5.55 -6.48 -31.28
CA LYS A 636 6.93 -7.01 -31.26
C LYS A 636 7.76 -6.46 -30.08
N SER A 637 7.72 -5.15 -29.88
CA SER A 637 8.49 -4.47 -28.83
C SER A 637 8.00 -4.82 -27.43
N ALA A 638 6.68 -4.90 -27.23
CA ALA A 638 6.06 -5.33 -25.97
C ALA A 638 6.35 -6.81 -25.66
N LEU A 639 6.28 -7.69 -26.66
CA LEU A 639 6.59 -9.11 -26.53
C LEU A 639 8.07 -9.36 -26.17
N GLY A 640 8.98 -8.50 -26.65
CA GLY A 640 10.39 -8.52 -26.28
C GLY A 640 10.59 -8.32 -24.78
N LEU A 641 9.95 -7.31 -24.20
CA LEU A 641 10.01 -7.01 -22.76
C LEU A 641 9.42 -8.16 -21.91
N LEU A 642 8.24 -8.64 -22.28
CA LEU A 642 7.55 -9.69 -21.54
C LEU A 642 8.37 -10.98 -21.45
N ARG A 643 9.12 -11.36 -22.49
CA ARG A 643 9.99 -12.55 -22.46
C ARG A 643 11.04 -12.53 -21.35
N HIS A 644 11.44 -11.36 -20.87
CA HIS A 644 12.38 -11.21 -19.75
C HIS A 644 11.69 -11.31 -18.38
N ARG A 645 10.44 -10.83 -18.25
CA ARG A 645 9.67 -10.78 -16.99
C ARG A 645 8.79 -12.01 -16.71
N VAL A 646 8.48 -12.79 -17.75
CA VAL A 646 7.53 -13.92 -17.71
C VAL A 646 8.04 -15.15 -16.94
N ARG A 647 9.29 -15.16 -16.45
CA ARG A 647 9.83 -16.31 -15.71
C ARG A 647 9.18 -16.54 -14.33
N GLU A 648 8.50 -15.54 -13.74
CA GLU A 648 8.15 -15.57 -12.31
C GLU A 648 6.67 -15.27 -11.98
N ASP A 649 5.83 -14.85 -12.95
CA ASP A 649 4.42 -14.47 -12.69
C ASP A 649 3.42 -15.19 -13.64
N PRO A 650 2.53 -16.06 -13.11
CA PRO A 650 1.50 -16.75 -13.88
C PRO A 650 0.49 -15.83 -14.61
N ALA A 651 0.16 -14.65 -14.09
CA ALA A 651 -0.78 -13.72 -14.71
C ALA A 651 -0.16 -13.04 -15.95
N LEU A 652 1.11 -12.64 -15.86
CA LEU A 652 1.91 -12.13 -16.99
C LEU A 652 2.15 -13.20 -18.06
N ASN A 653 2.28 -14.48 -17.66
CA ASN A 653 2.33 -15.60 -18.61
C ASN A 653 1.05 -15.69 -19.45
N VAL A 654 -0.15 -15.53 -18.85
CA VAL A 654 -1.42 -15.55 -19.60
C VAL A 654 -1.48 -14.42 -20.63
N GLU A 655 -1.08 -13.21 -20.24
CA GLU A 655 -1.10 -12.06 -21.16
C GLU A 655 -0.06 -12.20 -22.28
N CYS A 656 1.14 -12.68 -21.96
CA CYS A 656 2.16 -12.99 -22.97
C CYS A 656 1.70 -14.08 -23.95
N ALA A 657 1.01 -15.11 -23.47
CA ALA A 657 0.43 -16.16 -24.31
C ALA A 657 -0.65 -15.60 -25.25
N LEU A 658 -1.52 -14.70 -24.74
CA LEU A 658 -2.52 -13.99 -25.52
C LEU A 658 -1.87 -13.16 -26.64
N LEU A 659 -0.89 -12.32 -26.30
CA LEU A 659 -0.20 -11.47 -27.28
C LEU A 659 0.59 -12.29 -28.33
N HIS A 660 1.17 -13.43 -27.95
CA HIS A 660 1.78 -14.36 -28.90
C HIS A 660 0.74 -15.01 -29.82
N GLY A 661 -0.42 -15.40 -29.29
CA GLY A 661 -1.52 -15.93 -30.10
C GLY A 661 -2.04 -14.89 -31.11
N MET A 662 -2.22 -13.66 -30.65
CA MET A 662 -2.71 -12.55 -31.49
C MET A 662 -1.75 -12.14 -32.60
N SER A 663 -0.45 -12.37 -32.43
CA SER A 663 0.58 -12.16 -33.45
C SER A 663 0.88 -13.41 -34.30
N GLY A 664 0.09 -14.49 -34.14
CA GLY A 664 0.26 -15.74 -34.90
C GLY A 664 1.49 -16.57 -34.48
N GLN A 665 2.14 -16.23 -33.36
CA GLN A 665 3.32 -16.91 -32.84
C GLN A 665 2.96 -18.13 -31.97
N TRP A 666 2.27 -19.10 -32.57
CA TRP A 666 1.66 -20.24 -31.87
C TRP A 666 2.65 -21.10 -31.08
N ALA A 667 3.89 -21.24 -31.56
CA ALA A 667 4.93 -21.97 -30.83
C ALA A 667 5.34 -21.24 -29.52
N SER A 668 5.41 -19.92 -29.55
CA SER A 668 5.68 -19.11 -28.36
C SER A 668 4.49 -19.09 -27.41
N ALA A 669 3.27 -18.98 -27.94
CA ALA A 669 2.05 -19.09 -27.12
C ALA A 669 1.97 -20.45 -26.39
N LEU A 670 2.28 -21.56 -27.08
CA LEU A 670 2.31 -22.90 -26.50
C LEU A 670 3.32 -23.04 -25.36
N LEU A 671 4.53 -22.50 -25.56
CA LEU A 671 5.57 -22.52 -24.53
C LEU A 671 5.17 -21.73 -23.29
N THR A 672 4.48 -20.60 -23.47
CA THR A 672 3.99 -19.80 -22.35
C THR A 672 2.81 -20.48 -21.64
N VAL A 673 1.85 -21.03 -22.38
CA VAL A 673 0.71 -21.78 -21.82
C VAL A 673 1.16 -22.98 -20.97
N ARG A 674 2.19 -23.71 -21.40
CA ARG A 674 2.72 -24.87 -20.66
C ARG A 674 3.32 -24.54 -19.30
N LYS A 675 3.68 -23.27 -19.05
CA LYS A 675 4.25 -22.81 -17.77
C LYS A 675 3.18 -22.45 -16.73
N ILE A 676 1.91 -22.56 -17.10
CA ILE A 676 0.80 -22.06 -16.31
C ILE A 676 0.12 -23.26 -15.62
N ALA A 677 0.55 -23.56 -14.39
CA ALA A 677 0.08 -24.73 -13.64
C ALA A 677 -1.15 -24.44 -12.75
N ASP A 678 -1.24 -23.24 -12.17
CA ASP A 678 -2.22 -22.90 -11.13
C ASP A 678 -2.93 -21.55 -11.40
N LEU A 679 -3.91 -21.55 -12.31
CA LEU A 679 -4.71 -20.35 -12.56
C LEU A 679 -5.97 -20.27 -11.72
N ASP A 680 -6.23 -19.05 -11.25
CA ASP A 680 -7.51 -18.65 -10.68
C ASP A 680 -8.62 -18.55 -11.76
N ARG A 681 -9.83 -18.22 -11.31
CA ARG A 681 -11.03 -18.11 -12.17
C ARG A 681 -10.91 -17.00 -13.24
N SER A 682 -10.10 -15.98 -13.02
CA SER A 682 -9.87 -14.87 -13.95
C SER A 682 -8.93 -15.26 -15.09
N GLY A 683 -7.82 -15.91 -14.75
CA GLY A 683 -6.89 -16.52 -15.73
C GLY A 683 -7.58 -17.54 -16.62
N ARG A 684 -8.51 -18.33 -16.07
CA ARG A 684 -9.34 -19.29 -16.84
C ARG A 684 -10.26 -18.61 -17.86
N ARG A 685 -10.85 -17.44 -17.57
CA ARG A 685 -11.65 -16.67 -18.55
C ARG A 685 -10.78 -16.10 -19.67
N LYS A 686 -9.59 -15.58 -19.34
CA LYS A 686 -8.61 -15.10 -20.33
C LYS A 686 -8.13 -16.23 -21.27
N ILE A 687 -8.10 -17.48 -20.79
CA ILE A 687 -7.82 -18.67 -21.61
C ILE A 687 -8.92 -18.97 -22.64
N LEU A 688 -10.19 -18.77 -22.30
CA LEU A 688 -11.29 -18.94 -23.25
C LEU A 688 -11.21 -17.91 -24.39
N ALA A 689 -10.81 -16.68 -24.07
CA ALA A 689 -10.54 -15.65 -25.07
C ALA A 689 -9.39 -16.06 -26.01
N LEU A 690 -8.33 -16.71 -25.50
CA LEU A 690 -7.26 -17.27 -26.33
C LEU A 690 -7.82 -18.32 -27.31
N ALA A 691 -8.69 -19.23 -26.85
CA ALA A 691 -9.30 -20.24 -27.70
C ALA A 691 -10.19 -19.65 -28.81
N GLU A 692 -10.89 -18.55 -28.53
CA GLU A 692 -11.71 -17.81 -29.52
C GLU A 692 -10.83 -17.09 -30.55
N ILE A 693 -9.77 -16.41 -30.11
CA ILE A 693 -8.75 -15.81 -30.99
C ILE A 693 -8.13 -16.86 -31.90
N MET A 694 -7.91 -18.08 -31.39
CA MET A 694 -7.33 -19.19 -32.15
C MET A 694 -8.27 -19.76 -33.21
N ARG A 695 -9.58 -19.78 -32.95
CA ARG A 695 -10.59 -20.15 -33.96
C ARG A 695 -10.69 -19.09 -35.05
N ALA A 696 -10.61 -17.81 -34.69
CA ALA A 696 -10.68 -16.70 -35.64
C ALA A 696 -9.47 -16.61 -36.59
N ASN A 697 -8.28 -17.01 -36.17
CA ASN A 697 -7.06 -16.97 -36.98
C ASN A 697 -6.80 -18.24 -37.84
N GLY A 698 -7.73 -19.20 -37.84
CA GLY A 698 -7.59 -20.47 -38.55
C GLY A 698 -6.81 -21.53 -37.75
N GLU A 699 -7.34 -22.76 -37.72
CA GLU A 699 -6.72 -23.86 -36.99
C GLU A 699 -5.53 -24.48 -37.74
N ASN A 700 -4.36 -24.52 -37.09
CA ASN A 700 -3.19 -25.29 -37.51
C ASN A 700 -2.78 -26.27 -36.40
N GLU A 701 -1.88 -27.21 -36.70
CA GLU A 701 -1.51 -28.28 -35.77
C GLU A 701 -1.01 -27.75 -34.41
N ARG A 702 -0.25 -26.65 -34.41
CA ARG A 702 0.26 -26.00 -33.20
C ARG A 702 -0.85 -25.28 -32.43
N SER A 703 -1.81 -24.65 -33.09
CA SER A 703 -2.97 -24.07 -32.41
C SER A 703 -3.85 -25.16 -31.80
N ARG A 704 -4.03 -26.30 -32.47
CA ARG A 704 -4.71 -27.48 -31.89
C ARG A 704 -3.96 -28.07 -30.69
N GLU A 705 -2.63 -28.01 -30.67
CA GLU A 705 -1.82 -28.47 -29.54
C GLU A 705 -1.94 -27.54 -28.32
N VAL A 706 -1.96 -26.23 -28.53
CA VAL A 706 -2.28 -25.24 -27.48
C VAL A 706 -3.67 -25.50 -26.92
N LEU A 707 -4.68 -25.65 -27.77
CA LEU A 707 -6.06 -25.97 -27.35
C LEU A 707 -6.14 -27.27 -26.55
N ARG A 708 -5.34 -28.29 -26.90
CA ARG A 708 -5.23 -29.55 -26.13
C ARG A 708 -4.60 -29.33 -24.75
N CYS A 709 -3.49 -28.60 -24.66
CA CYS A 709 -2.89 -28.22 -23.38
C CYS A 709 -3.88 -27.44 -22.50
N LEU A 710 -4.61 -26.48 -23.07
CA LEU A 710 -5.61 -25.68 -22.36
C LEU A 710 -6.80 -26.52 -21.86
N ARG A 711 -7.28 -27.49 -22.65
CA ARG A 711 -8.34 -28.43 -22.22
C ARG A 711 -7.88 -29.36 -21.10
N GLY A 712 -6.61 -29.79 -21.10
CA GLY A 712 -6.02 -30.59 -20.03
C GLY A 712 -5.91 -29.86 -18.69
N LEU A 713 -5.72 -28.53 -18.71
CA LEU A 713 -5.78 -27.67 -17.52
C LEU A 713 -7.21 -27.49 -16.99
N HIS A 714 -8.23 -27.65 -17.84
CA HIS A 714 -9.64 -27.49 -17.49
C HIS A 714 -10.31 -28.79 -17.02
N ALA A 715 -9.75 -29.96 -17.33
CA ALA A 715 -10.30 -31.28 -17.00
C ALA A 715 -9.85 -31.85 -15.63
N LYS A 716 -9.18 -31.03 -14.79
CA LYS A 716 -8.80 -31.37 -13.42
C LYS A 716 -9.83 -30.95 -12.36
N ASP A 717 -10.95 -30.39 -12.79
CA ASP A 717 -12.22 -30.25 -12.06
C ASP A 717 -13.28 -31.08 -12.80
#